data_AF-A0A6I7N3K8-F1
#
_entry.id   AF-A0A6I7N3K8-F1
#
_cell.length_a   1.000
_cell.length_b   1.000
_cell.length_c   1.000
_cell.angle_alpha   90.00
_cell.angle_beta   90.00
_cell.angle_gamma   90.00
#
_symmetry.space_group_name_H-M   'P 1'
#
loop_
_entity.id
_entity.type
_entity.pdbx_description
1 polymer ?
#
loop_
_entity_poly.entity_id
_entity_poly.type
_entity_poly.pdbx_seq_one_letter_code
_entity_poly.pdbx_strand_id
1 'polypeptide(L)'
;MTFSLVNQNLVKVTLRFKSFFIVFLLFFLFDGLLAQTCNVCDHTVGATGGPSPAIPNNANGITVCIAANRTNGINFNNAQNVTVCIPEGVTVNANFNSLTSLAQLNNYGTFTARADYNGSWTINNFGSMTLNFGNLNSGKTINNSGVINRTGNFTINGNFNSAQGATNFSANLTVNSSGTFNIGEGNVGGNIQNNGNINIHGTLDVQGNVTMNSGSNISAGDDNQVNYLSVGGSLNGAGCLNGINGLLFSNLQWNCGNGEVYLGVGSGCLEIIETNPYQQGGDEFFDRIYIFRCSTGWTVPNNTETEEVIDAVDILVVAGGGGGGRGSSAGGGGGGGLIEESPVLTPGSNLPVIVGVGGAGSTNENNRGLKGSNSSFFGFTAEGGGGGGSSGNQRAGQNGGSGGGGAFANGNLGGNGSQGNNGGAGSSNGPFNNGGGGGGSFSAGSNAQNGNNPGGNGGNGTLKNISGSEVIYSAGGGGTGPNGGGNGGSGVGGNGNSSGPGENGNTPGSGGGAGSTRGGNGANGIVIISQTFKILPVEFLHITAEFSQEERVSMVSWATAKEWENSHFEVERSIDNVKSFTKLGEVEGIGYTDDRSDYSFKDNDLPLRGGMAYYRLKQVDFSGTYAYSEIVGVRIPSMNVTNGVWRAFPNPTKGNKLTIDLVNAQEYTNEKITARLVSSLVGSSLIEGKNIREVSEKLSDKLQASPNGLYIIEVYWGEKREYLKVLKN
;
A
#
# COMPACT_ATOMS: atom_id res chain seq x y z
N MET A 1 14.43 13.21 53.93
CA MET A 1 13.46 12.08 53.91
C MET A 1 13.63 11.41 52.56
N THR A 2 13.81 10.07 52.50
CA THR A 2 13.87 9.21 51.28
C THR A 2 14.49 9.83 49.99
N PHE A 3 15.73 9.54 49.60
CA PHE A 3 16.21 8.27 48.99
C PHE A 3 15.31 7.76 47.83
N SER A 4 15.83 7.24 46.71
CA SER A 4 17.15 6.58 46.56
C SER A 4 17.89 6.84 45.23
N LEU A 5 19.07 6.20 45.14
CA LEU A 5 20.11 6.15 44.10
C LEU A 5 19.57 5.57 42.75
N VAL A 6 20.29 5.53 41.60
CA VAL A 6 21.68 5.11 41.30
C VAL A 6 22.20 5.93 40.07
N ASN A 7 23.37 6.59 40.10
CA ASN A 7 24.74 6.09 39.84
C ASN A 7 24.92 5.44 38.42
N GLN A 8 26.01 5.58 37.66
CA GLN A 8 27.23 6.42 37.79
C GLN A 8 27.95 6.53 36.42
N ASN A 9 28.95 7.43 36.34
CA ASN A 9 30.09 7.46 35.40
C ASN A 9 30.07 8.30 34.10
N LEU A 10 30.79 9.43 34.22
CA LEU A 10 31.85 9.95 33.32
C LEU A 10 31.53 10.39 31.86
N VAL A 11 31.53 11.73 31.73
CA VAL A 11 32.40 12.51 30.79
C VAL A 11 32.04 12.57 29.29
N LYS A 12 32.14 13.79 28.73
CA LYS A 12 32.07 14.16 27.29
C LYS A 12 30.70 14.17 26.57
N VAL A 13 29.69 14.86 27.12
CA VAL A 13 28.73 15.63 26.29
C VAL A 13 28.45 17.01 26.89
N THR A 14 29.37 17.96 26.67
CA THR A 14 29.14 19.39 26.91
C THR A 14 29.64 20.18 25.70
N LEU A 15 28.87 21.19 25.25
CA LEU A 15 29.22 22.16 24.20
C LEU A 15 29.47 21.60 22.77
N ARG A 16 28.39 21.20 22.06
CA ARG A 16 28.27 21.43 20.60
C ARG A 16 26.88 21.90 20.10
N PHE A 17 25.85 21.92 20.94
CA PHE A 17 24.47 22.30 20.59
C PHE A 17 24.21 23.81 20.32
N LYS A 18 25.25 24.61 20.07
CA LYS A 18 25.12 26.05 19.68
C LYS A 18 25.97 26.49 18.48
N SER A 19 26.52 25.55 17.70
CA SER A 19 27.30 25.89 16.50
C SER A 19 26.62 25.51 15.17
N PHE A 20 25.72 24.54 15.14
CA PHE A 20 25.04 24.16 13.88
C PHE A 20 23.95 25.15 13.45
N PHE A 21 23.09 25.58 14.38
CA PHE A 21 21.97 26.47 14.04
C PHE A 21 22.40 27.89 13.63
N ILE A 22 23.62 28.31 13.93
CA ILE A 22 24.17 29.61 13.51
C ILE A 22 24.91 29.51 12.17
N VAL A 23 25.57 28.39 11.87
CA VAL A 23 26.20 28.16 10.55
C VAL A 23 25.15 27.94 9.46
N PHE A 24 24.07 27.20 9.74
CA PHE A 24 22.98 27.03 8.78
C PHE A 24 22.25 28.36 8.50
N LEU A 25 21.96 29.15 9.53
CA LEU A 25 21.31 30.45 9.35
C LEU A 25 22.20 31.49 8.65
N LEU A 26 23.54 31.36 8.74
CA LEU A 26 24.48 32.21 8.00
C LEU A 26 24.67 31.80 6.53
N PHE A 27 24.39 30.56 6.14
CA PHE A 27 24.26 30.18 4.72
C PHE A 27 22.93 30.66 4.13
N PHE A 28 21.82 30.53 4.86
CA PHE A 28 20.50 30.99 4.39
C PHE A 28 20.29 32.52 4.40
N LEU A 29 21.26 33.31 4.89
CA LEU A 29 21.20 34.78 4.91
C LEU A 29 22.00 35.48 3.81
N PHE A 30 22.57 34.77 2.82
CA PHE A 30 23.33 35.40 1.73
C PHE A 30 22.83 35.17 0.29
N ASP A 31 22.04 34.13 0.00
CA ASP A 31 21.40 33.98 -1.32
C ASP A 31 19.99 34.61 -1.39
N GLY A 32 19.39 34.94 -0.24
CA GLY A 32 18.07 35.58 -0.17
C GLY A 32 17.99 37.05 -0.59
N LEU A 33 19.11 37.67 -1.01
CA LEU A 33 19.17 39.12 -1.32
C LEU A 33 19.92 39.49 -2.61
N LEU A 34 20.08 38.57 -3.56
CA LEU A 34 20.42 38.91 -4.95
C LEU A 34 19.61 38.10 -5.95
N ALA A 35 18.34 38.48 -6.11
CA ALA A 35 17.66 38.30 -7.39
C ALA A 35 18.37 39.16 -8.45
N GLN A 36 19.42 38.62 -9.08
CA GLN A 36 20.11 39.23 -10.22
C GLN A 36 19.24 39.23 -11.47
N THR A 37 18.18 40.04 -11.41
CA THR A 37 17.70 40.82 -12.56
C THR A 37 18.90 41.40 -13.31
N CYS A 38 18.85 41.35 -14.65
CA CYS A 38 20.01 41.58 -15.54
C CYS A 38 20.47 43.05 -15.53
N ASN A 39 21.11 43.49 -14.43
CA ASN A 39 21.38 44.89 -14.11
C ASN A 39 22.86 45.27 -14.28
N VAL A 40 23.76 44.29 -14.40
CA VAL A 40 25.20 44.48 -14.65
C VAL A 40 25.52 43.86 -16.00
N CYS A 41 25.81 44.72 -16.97
CA CYS A 41 25.89 44.37 -18.38
C CYS A 41 26.94 45.27 -19.05
N ASP A 42 27.92 44.71 -19.76
CA ASP A 42 28.83 45.50 -20.58
C ASP A 42 28.10 46.06 -21.81
N HIS A 43 27.16 45.27 -22.36
CA HIS A 43 26.33 45.65 -23.49
C HIS A 43 24.87 45.22 -23.31
N THR A 44 23.93 46.12 -23.64
CA THR A 44 22.48 45.86 -23.54
C THR A 44 21.81 45.90 -24.91
N VAL A 45 21.21 44.79 -25.30
CA VAL A 45 20.56 44.56 -26.61
C VAL A 45 19.09 44.97 -26.52
N GLY A 46 18.81 46.23 -26.88
CA GLY A 46 17.50 46.88 -26.74
C GLY A 46 16.45 46.56 -27.82
N ALA A 47 15.44 47.42 -27.92
CA ALA A 47 14.21 47.23 -28.71
C ALA A 47 14.42 47.10 -30.24
N THR A 48 13.38 46.59 -30.91
CA THR A 48 13.34 46.39 -32.37
C THR A 48 13.37 47.72 -33.15
N GLY A 49 14.43 47.93 -33.93
CA GLY A 49 14.54 49.02 -34.91
C GLY A 49 15.58 50.09 -34.59
N GLY A 50 16.05 50.19 -33.34
CA GLY A 50 17.17 51.06 -32.97
C GLY A 50 18.52 50.32 -33.03
N PRO A 51 19.65 51.03 -33.24
CA PRO A 51 20.96 50.44 -33.06
C PRO A 51 21.18 50.11 -31.57
N SER A 52 21.29 48.82 -31.27
CA SER A 52 21.97 48.37 -30.05
C SER A 52 23.37 48.98 -30.01
N PRO A 53 23.95 49.29 -28.83
CA PRO A 53 25.39 49.34 -28.70
C PRO A 53 25.98 48.10 -29.38
N ALA A 54 26.87 48.31 -30.34
CA ALA A 54 27.45 47.22 -31.10
C ALA A 54 28.39 46.42 -30.20
N ILE A 55 28.14 45.12 -30.05
CA ILE A 55 29.05 44.21 -29.36
C ILE A 55 30.43 44.34 -30.04
N PRO A 56 31.52 44.69 -29.33
CA PRO A 56 32.80 44.99 -29.96
C PRO A 56 33.37 43.78 -30.70
N ASN A 57 34.00 44.03 -31.85
CA ASN A 57 34.57 42.98 -32.68
C ASN A 57 35.69 42.25 -31.92
N ASN A 58 35.58 40.91 -31.82
CA ASN A 58 36.46 40.04 -31.04
C ASN A 58 36.49 40.31 -29.52
N ALA A 59 35.42 40.88 -28.93
CA ALA A 59 35.31 41.05 -27.48
C ALA A 59 35.49 39.72 -26.72
N ASN A 60 36.05 39.76 -25.51
CA ASN A 60 36.36 38.58 -24.71
C ASN A 60 35.88 38.78 -23.26
N GLY A 61 35.14 37.82 -22.71
CA GLY A 61 34.71 37.83 -21.30
C GLY A 61 33.60 38.83 -20.96
N ILE A 62 32.83 39.28 -21.95
CA ILE A 62 31.78 40.29 -21.80
C ILE A 62 30.42 39.72 -21.41
N THR A 63 29.63 40.50 -20.68
CA THR A 63 28.23 40.23 -20.30
C THR A 63 27.26 41.01 -21.20
N VAL A 64 26.38 40.28 -21.89
CA VAL A 64 25.41 40.81 -22.84
C VAL A 64 23.98 40.57 -22.34
N CYS A 65 23.25 41.64 -22.05
CA CYS A 65 21.88 41.57 -21.54
C CYS A 65 20.86 41.82 -22.65
N ILE A 66 19.91 40.91 -22.85
CA ILE A 66 18.89 41.02 -23.90
C ILE A 66 17.61 41.59 -23.26
N ALA A 67 17.49 42.92 -23.26
CA ALA A 67 16.46 43.64 -22.50
C ALA A 67 15.14 43.88 -23.26
N ALA A 68 14.92 43.21 -24.39
CA ALA A 68 13.70 43.32 -25.19
C ALA A 68 13.45 42.05 -26.01
N ASN A 69 12.20 41.81 -26.40
CA ASN A 69 11.82 40.64 -27.21
C ASN A 69 12.59 40.60 -28.54
N ARG A 70 13.19 39.44 -28.87
CA ARG A 70 14.01 39.25 -30.08
C ARG A 70 13.62 38.00 -30.86
N THR A 71 13.29 38.20 -32.13
CA THR A 71 13.13 37.15 -33.16
C THR A 71 14.24 37.21 -34.21
N ASN A 72 14.66 38.42 -34.58
CA ASN A 72 15.83 38.66 -35.44
C ASN A 72 17.13 38.29 -34.72
N GLY A 73 18.05 37.64 -35.46
CA GLY A 73 19.35 37.20 -34.93
C GLY A 73 20.18 38.33 -34.32
N ILE A 74 20.86 38.02 -33.22
CA ILE A 74 21.77 38.93 -32.51
C ILE A 74 23.19 38.63 -33.01
N ASN A 75 23.90 39.66 -33.49
CA ASN A 75 25.27 39.51 -33.95
C ASN A 75 26.26 39.84 -32.83
N PHE A 76 27.10 38.87 -32.46
CA PHE A 76 28.12 38.97 -31.42
C PHE A 76 29.50 39.39 -31.96
N ASN A 77 29.64 39.65 -33.26
CA ASN A 77 30.87 40.18 -33.87
C ASN A 77 32.15 39.43 -33.48
N ASN A 78 32.12 38.10 -33.54
CA ASN A 78 33.21 37.19 -33.18
C ASN A 78 33.62 37.23 -31.70
N ALA A 79 32.77 37.76 -30.82
CA ALA A 79 33.02 37.74 -29.38
C ALA A 79 33.09 36.31 -28.84
N GLN A 80 33.92 36.14 -27.81
CA GLN A 80 34.27 34.86 -27.17
C GLN A 80 34.12 34.95 -25.65
N ASN A 81 33.97 33.79 -25.00
CA ASN A 81 33.79 33.69 -23.55
C ASN A 81 32.63 34.58 -23.05
N VAL A 82 31.53 34.64 -23.81
CA VAL A 82 30.43 35.59 -23.58
C VAL A 82 29.46 35.05 -22.53
N THR A 83 29.07 35.90 -21.58
CA THR A 83 27.93 35.67 -20.69
C THR A 83 26.68 36.36 -21.25
N VAL A 84 25.55 35.66 -21.31
CA VAL A 84 24.26 36.21 -21.78
C VAL A 84 23.25 36.24 -20.62
N CYS A 85 22.50 37.33 -20.47
CA CYS A 85 21.43 37.45 -19.48
C CYS A 85 20.11 37.82 -20.15
N ILE A 86 19.05 37.04 -19.89
CA ILE A 86 17.68 37.27 -20.37
C ILE A 86 16.80 37.50 -19.14
N PRO A 87 16.30 38.72 -18.90
CA PRO A 87 15.46 39.02 -17.74
C PRO A 87 14.04 38.47 -17.91
N GLU A 88 13.29 38.48 -16.81
CA GLU A 88 11.88 38.08 -16.79
C GLU A 88 11.04 38.89 -17.79
N GLY A 89 9.98 38.28 -18.32
CA GLY A 89 9.09 38.88 -19.32
C GLY A 89 9.67 38.99 -20.74
N VAL A 90 10.99 38.89 -20.93
CA VAL A 90 11.61 38.93 -22.26
C VAL A 90 11.56 37.58 -22.95
N THR A 91 11.18 37.58 -24.23
CA THR A 91 11.19 36.41 -25.12
C THR A 91 12.29 36.51 -26.17
N VAL A 92 13.27 35.60 -26.13
CA VAL A 92 14.38 35.49 -27.08
C VAL A 92 14.25 34.22 -27.91
N ASN A 93 13.78 34.37 -29.14
CA ASN A 93 13.64 33.32 -30.15
C ASN A 93 14.51 33.66 -31.39
N ALA A 94 15.80 33.89 -31.16
CA ALA A 94 16.75 34.43 -32.12
C ALA A 94 18.05 33.62 -32.17
N ASN A 95 18.71 33.59 -33.33
CA ASN A 95 20.05 33.02 -33.45
C ASN A 95 21.11 33.95 -32.82
N PHE A 96 22.18 33.38 -32.27
CA PHE A 96 23.39 34.12 -31.90
C PHE A 96 24.39 33.98 -33.05
N ASN A 97 24.44 34.99 -33.91
CA ASN A 97 25.28 35.04 -35.10
C ASN A 97 26.70 35.49 -34.73
N SER A 98 27.72 34.89 -35.34
CA SER A 98 29.14 35.20 -35.08
C SER A 98 29.51 35.22 -33.60
N LEU A 99 29.00 34.24 -32.82
CA LEU A 99 29.44 33.97 -31.46
C LEU A 99 30.55 32.93 -31.51
N THR A 100 31.78 33.32 -31.15
CA THR A 100 32.96 32.45 -31.19
C THR A 100 32.91 31.41 -30.08
N SER A 101 32.52 31.82 -28.86
CA SER A 101 32.18 30.90 -27.77
C SER A 101 31.25 31.53 -26.74
N LEU A 102 30.30 30.73 -26.26
CA LEU A 102 29.49 31.02 -25.08
C LEU A 102 30.26 30.56 -23.83
N ALA A 103 30.17 31.31 -22.73
CA ALA A 103 30.61 30.87 -21.41
C ALA A 103 29.40 30.51 -20.54
N GLN A 104 28.44 31.43 -20.42
CA GLN A 104 27.28 31.25 -19.57
C GLN A 104 26.03 31.90 -20.17
N LEU A 105 24.85 31.37 -19.90
CA LEU A 105 23.57 32.03 -20.17
C LEU A 105 22.64 31.89 -18.97
N ASN A 106 22.14 33.01 -18.45
CA ASN A 106 21.12 33.05 -17.40
C ASN A 106 19.78 33.44 -18.03
N ASN A 107 18.77 32.55 -17.97
CA ASN A 107 17.43 32.82 -18.49
C ASN A 107 16.39 32.88 -17.37
N TYR A 108 15.90 34.09 -17.10
CA TYR A 108 14.72 34.36 -16.26
C TYR A 108 13.45 34.58 -17.12
N GLY A 109 13.59 34.74 -18.44
CA GLY A 109 12.52 34.96 -19.39
C GLY A 109 12.12 33.69 -20.16
N THR A 110 11.75 33.87 -21.43
CA THR A 110 11.47 32.77 -22.37
C THR A 110 12.57 32.70 -23.43
N PHE A 111 13.28 31.57 -23.54
CA PHE A 111 14.40 31.39 -24.46
C PHE A 111 14.19 30.22 -25.42
N THR A 112 14.58 30.37 -26.68
CA THR A 112 14.67 29.27 -27.65
C THR A 112 16.14 29.04 -28.01
N ALA A 113 16.75 27.99 -27.46
CA ALA A 113 18.12 27.60 -27.76
C ALA A 113 18.16 26.94 -29.15
N ARG A 114 18.40 27.75 -30.19
CA ARG A 114 18.32 27.35 -31.61
C ARG A 114 19.52 26.57 -32.13
N ALA A 115 20.63 26.57 -31.41
CA ALA A 115 21.85 25.84 -31.77
C ALA A 115 22.56 25.35 -30.50
N ASP A 116 23.37 24.30 -30.65
CA ASP A 116 24.37 23.96 -29.64
C ASP A 116 25.56 24.94 -29.80
N TYR A 117 25.73 25.87 -28.87
CA TYR A 117 26.72 26.95 -29.01
C TYR A 117 28.16 26.46 -28.89
N ASN A 118 29.10 27.17 -29.52
CA ASN A 118 30.54 26.85 -29.44
C ASN A 118 31.10 27.10 -28.03
N GLY A 119 32.16 26.36 -27.68
CA GLY A 119 32.80 26.40 -26.35
C GLY A 119 32.16 25.46 -25.33
N SER A 120 32.80 25.36 -24.17
CA SER A 120 32.25 24.70 -22.97
C SER A 120 31.42 25.72 -22.20
N TRP A 121 30.11 25.51 -22.08
CA TRP A 121 29.18 26.50 -21.54
C TRP A 121 28.24 25.97 -20.46
N THR A 122 27.68 26.88 -19.67
CA THR A 122 26.63 26.61 -18.68
C THR A 122 25.38 27.46 -18.95
N ILE A 123 24.23 26.83 -19.21
CA ILE A 123 22.93 27.51 -19.27
C ILE A 123 22.22 27.30 -17.92
N ASN A 124 21.89 28.39 -17.23
CA ASN A 124 21.03 28.38 -16.05
C ASN A 124 19.63 28.87 -16.46
N ASN A 125 18.66 27.96 -16.47
CA ASN A 125 17.26 28.26 -16.78
C ASN A 125 16.41 28.33 -15.51
N PHE A 126 15.92 29.53 -15.21
CA PHE A 126 14.96 29.81 -14.14
C PHE A 126 13.56 30.08 -14.72
N GLY A 127 13.48 30.56 -15.97
CA GLY A 127 12.24 30.77 -16.71
C GLY A 127 11.85 29.58 -17.59
N SER A 128 11.38 29.86 -18.81
CA SER A 128 11.01 28.84 -19.79
C SER A 128 12.05 28.73 -20.91
N MET A 129 12.49 27.51 -21.22
CA MET A 129 13.41 27.26 -22.34
C MET A 129 12.86 26.20 -23.30
N THR A 130 12.95 26.48 -24.60
CA THR A 130 12.75 25.48 -25.66
C THR A 130 14.10 25.13 -26.27
N LEU A 131 14.43 23.84 -26.28
CA LEU A 131 15.65 23.29 -26.88
C LEU A 131 15.35 22.88 -28.32
N ASN A 132 16.01 23.50 -29.31
CA ASN A 132 15.83 23.22 -30.73
C ASN A 132 17.02 22.52 -31.41
N PHE A 133 18.04 22.12 -30.64
CA PHE A 133 19.19 21.35 -31.12
C PHE A 133 19.10 19.87 -30.72
N GLY A 134 19.79 18.98 -31.45
CA GLY A 134 19.69 17.51 -31.28
C GLY A 134 20.36 16.96 -30.02
N ASN A 135 21.54 17.49 -29.67
CA ASN A 135 22.45 16.88 -28.69
C ASN A 135 23.01 17.94 -27.74
N LEU A 136 22.95 17.71 -26.42
CA LEU A 136 23.86 18.35 -25.46
C LEU A 136 25.21 17.64 -25.57
N ASN A 137 26.23 18.30 -26.11
CA ASN A 137 27.57 17.72 -26.27
C ASN A 137 28.37 17.78 -24.95
N SER A 138 29.47 17.02 -24.87
CA SER A 138 30.33 16.99 -23.68
C SER A 138 30.97 18.35 -23.38
N GLY A 139 31.33 18.59 -22.12
CA GLY A 139 31.85 19.88 -21.64
C GLY A 139 30.78 20.97 -21.46
N LYS A 140 29.49 20.64 -21.58
CA LYS A 140 28.37 21.58 -21.52
C LYS A 140 27.39 21.19 -20.42
N THR A 141 26.83 22.20 -19.77
CA THR A 141 25.94 22.06 -18.61
C THR A 141 24.64 22.82 -18.83
N ILE A 142 23.51 22.19 -18.55
CA ILE A 142 22.22 22.86 -18.36
C ILE A 142 21.83 22.68 -16.89
N ASN A 143 21.59 23.77 -16.18
CA ASN A 143 20.95 23.80 -14.86
C ASN A 143 19.53 24.34 -15.04
N ASN A 144 18.53 23.66 -14.49
CA ASN A 144 17.13 24.00 -14.64
C ASN A 144 16.39 23.99 -13.30
N SER A 145 15.86 25.16 -12.95
CA SER A 145 14.88 25.38 -11.88
C SER A 145 13.57 25.96 -12.42
N GLY A 146 13.39 25.92 -13.75
CA GLY A 146 12.21 26.37 -14.48
C GLY A 146 11.65 25.26 -15.37
N VAL A 147 11.14 25.60 -16.55
CA VAL A 147 10.52 24.62 -17.48
C VAL A 147 11.34 24.49 -18.77
N ILE A 148 11.76 23.28 -19.10
CA ILE A 148 12.38 22.93 -20.39
C ILE A 148 11.41 22.13 -21.26
N ASN A 149 11.36 22.44 -22.56
CA ASN A 149 10.62 21.68 -23.56
C ASN A 149 11.52 21.34 -24.76
N ARG A 150 11.40 20.12 -25.29
CA ARG A 150 12.21 19.61 -26.42
C ARG A 150 11.35 18.77 -27.37
N THR A 151 11.20 19.21 -28.63
CA THR A 151 10.34 18.56 -29.64
C THR A 151 11.12 17.61 -30.55
N GLY A 152 11.03 16.30 -30.31
CA GLY A 152 11.88 15.26 -30.94
C GLY A 152 13.12 14.89 -30.10
N ASN A 153 14.03 14.12 -30.69
CA ASN A 153 15.22 13.57 -30.02
C ASN A 153 16.42 14.58 -29.99
N PHE A 154 17.30 14.62 -28.98
CA PHE A 154 17.21 14.01 -27.64
C PHE A 154 18.48 13.36 -27.08
N THR A 155 19.70 13.82 -27.38
CA THR A 155 20.94 13.18 -26.83
C THR A 155 21.60 13.99 -25.72
N ILE A 156 21.97 13.36 -24.61
CA ILE A 156 22.75 13.93 -23.50
C ILE A 156 24.14 13.28 -23.47
N ASN A 157 25.19 14.08 -23.71
CA ASN A 157 26.61 13.69 -23.58
C ASN A 157 27.37 14.59 -22.57
N GLY A 158 26.71 15.62 -22.03
CA GLY A 158 27.18 16.51 -20.97
C GLY A 158 26.26 16.44 -19.75
N ASN A 159 26.21 17.51 -18.96
CA ASN A 159 25.46 17.54 -17.70
C ASN A 159 24.09 18.22 -17.89
N PHE A 160 23.01 17.52 -17.59
CA PHE A 160 21.65 18.06 -17.59
C PHE A 160 21.08 17.95 -16.17
N ASN A 161 20.97 19.08 -15.49
CA ASN A 161 20.64 19.17 -14.07
C ASN A 161 19.27 19.84 -13.91
N SER A 162 18.21 19.05 -13.73
CA SER A 162 16.82 19.51 -13.60
C SER A 162 16.14 19.00 -12.34
N ALA A 163 16.90 18.78 -11.26
CA ALA A 163 16.40 18.31 -9.96
C ALA A 163 15.39 19.27 -9.29
N GLN A 164 15.30 20.53 -9.75
CA GLN A 164 14.41 21.57 -9.22
C GLN A 164 13.47 22.17 -10.28
N GLY A 165 13.31 21.52 -11.43
CA GLY A 165 12.54 22.06 -12.55
C GLY A 165 11.97 21.00 -13.48
N ALA A 166 10.92 21.36 -14.20
CA ALA A 166 10.20 20.47 -15.11
C ALA A 166 10.89 20.35 -16.48
N THR A 167 10.99 19.13 -17.03
CA THR A 167 11.55 18.88 -18.37
C THR A 167 10.69 17.93 -19.20
N ASN A 168 10.23 18.41 -20.37
CA ASN A 168 9.40 17.65 -21.30
C ASN A 168 10.17 17.32 -22.60
N PHE A 169 10.48 16.04 -22.83
CA PHE A 169 11.01 15.52 -24.09
C PHE A 169 9.89 14.85 -24.88
N SER A 170 9.51 15.37 -26.05
CA SER A 170 8.34 14.88 -26.80
C SER A 170 8.56 13.59 -27.62
N ALA A 171 9.70 12.92 -27.45
CA ALA A 171 10.14 11.76 -28.22
C ALA A 171 11.29 11.05 -27.49
N ASN A 172 12.16 10.33 -28.22
CA ASN A 172 13.21 9.51 -27.61
C ASN A 172 14.32 10.35 -26.95
N LEU A 173 14.82 9.85 -25.81
CA LEU A 173 15.95 10.39 -25.06
C LEU A 173 17.10 9.37 -25.08
N THR A 174 18.34 9.81 -25.29
CA THR A 174 19.54 8.98 -25.19
C THR A 174 20.53 9.64 -24.24
N VAL A 175 20.84 8.98 -23.13
CA VAL A 175 21.88 9.42 -22.17
C VAL A 175 23.14 8.59 -22.46
N ASN A 176 24.18 9.23 -22.98
CA ASN A 176 25.44 8.54 -23.30
C ASN A 176 26.34 8.42 -22.06
N SER A 177 27.39 7.59 -22.14
CA SER A 177 28.26 7.26 -20.99
C SER A 177 29.05 8.42 -20.40
N SER A 178 29.24 9.51 -21.14
CA SER A 178 29.78 10.78 -20.61
C SER A 178 28.71 11.74 -20.07
N GLY A 179 27.43 11.38 -20.21
CA GLY A 179 26.28 12.19 -19.86
C GLY A 179 25.74 11.87 -18.47
N THR A 180 25.29 12.92 -17.78
CA THR A 180 24.56 12.83 -16.51
C THR A 180 23.24 13.57 -16.66
N PHE A 181 22.13 12.92 -16.29
CA PHE A 181 20.79 13.49 -16.32
C PHE A 181 20.16 13.42 -14.91
N ASN A 182 20.18 14.54 -14.20
CA ASN A 182 19.51 14.69 -12.90
C ASN A 182 18.12 15.31 -13.15
N ILE A 183 17.04 14.75 -12.60
CA ILE A 183 15.66 15.16 -12.92
C ILE A 183 14.74 15.18 -11.69
N GLY A 184 13.96 16.24 -11.51
CA GLY A 184 12.98 16.39 -10.42
C GLY A 184 11.52 16.25 -10.89
N GLU A 185 11.18 16.79 -12.05
CA GLU A 185 9.90 16.51 -12.73
C GLU A 185 10.18 16.34 -14.23
N GLY A 186 9.91 15.15 -14.78
CA GLY A 186 10.32 14.80 -16.13
C GLY A 186 9.30 13.97 -16.90
N ASN A 187 9.11 14.28 -18.19
CA ASN A 187 8.36 13.45 -19.12
C ASN A 187 9.16 13.14 -20.39
N VAL A 188 9.11 11.89 -20.86
CA VAL A 188 9.68 11.40 -22.10
C VAL A 188 8.60 10.70 -22.92
N GLY A 189 8.10 11.37 -23.97
CA GLY A 189 7.08 10.87 -24.89
C GLY A 189 7.55 9.81 -25.89
N GLY A 190 8.68 9.16 -25.61
CA GLY A 190 9.28 8.11 -26.43
C GLY A 190 10.12 7.16 -25.58
N ASN A 191 11.08 6.48 -26.21
CA ASN A 191 11.97 5.54 -25.51
C ASN A 191 13.15 6.27 -24.85
N ILE A 192 13.62 5.79 -23.70
CA ILE A 192 14.95 6.10 -23.17
C ILE A 192 15.95 5.01 -23.60
N GLN A 193 17.11 5.42 -24.11
CA GLN A 193 18.31 4.60 -24.14
C GLN A 193 19.34 5.16 -23.15
N ASN A 194 19.60 4.42 -22.07
CA ASN A 194 20.59 4.78 -21.07
C ASN A 194 21.89 4.00 -21.28
N ASN A 195 22.99 4.75 -21.48
CA ASN A 195 24.36 4.29 -21.53
C ASN A 195 25.23 4.97 -20.44
N GLY A 196 24.64 5.84 -19.59
CA GLY A 196 25.32 6.69 -18.62
C GLY A 196 24.56 6.76 -17.29
N ASN A 197 24.48 7.95 -16.68
CA ASN A 197 23.85 8.14 -15.37
C ASN A 197 22.55 8.95 -15.46
N ILE A 198 21.47 8.42 -14.88
CA ILE A 198 20.22 9.15 -14.63
C ILE A 198 19.98 9.16 -13.11
N ASN A 199 19.74 10.33 -12.52
CA ASN A 199 19.39 10.47 -11.11
C ASN A 199 18.02 11.13 -10.97
N ILE A 200 17.11 10.49 -10.27
CA ILE A 200 15.73 10.94 -10.08
C ILE A 200 15.61 11.52 -8.67
N HIS A 201 15.15 12.78 -8.58
CA HIS A 201 14.95 13.58 -7.37
C HIS A 201 13.46 13.97 -7.22
N GLY A 202 12.55 13.07 -7.63
CA GLY A 202 11.13 13.36 -7.86
C GLY A 202 10.52 12.41 -8.89
N THR A 203 9.99 12.88 -10.01
CA THR A 203 9.32 12.04 -11.02
C THR A 203 10.02 12.01 -12.39
N LEU A 204 10.02 10.83 -13.03
CA LEU A 204 10.35 10.65 -14.44
C LEU A 204 9.34 9.69 -15.09
N ASP A 205 8.44 10.24 -15.90
CA ASP A 205 7.46 9.49 -16.70
C ASP A 205 8.00 9.18 -18.10
N VAL A 206 8.02 7.91 -18.50
CA VAL A 206 8.47 7.44 -19.81
C VAL A 206 7.32 6.74 -20.52
N GLN A 207 6.86 7.27 -21.66
CA GLN A 207 5.75 6.67 -22.43
C GLN A 207 6.20 5.45 -23.25
N GLY A 208 7.48 5.36 -23.62
CA GLY A 208 8.07 4.22 -24.32
C GLY A 208 8.84 3.27 -23.42
N ASN A 209 9.75 2.50 -24.03
CA ASN A 209 10.66 1.57 -23.37
C ASN A 209 11.84 2.30 -22.71
N VAL A 210 12.44 1.69 -21.69
CA VAL A 210 13.74 2.09 -21.13
C VAL A 210 14.74 0.97 -21.38
N THR A 211 15.77 1.23 -22.20
CA THR A 211 16.84 0.27 -22.50
C THR A 211 18.15 0.69 -21.83
N MET A 212 18.75 -0.20 -21.03
CA MET A 212 19.93 0.07 -20.22
C MET A 212 21.13 -0.77 -20.66
N ASN A 213 22.22 -0.13 -21.08
CA ASN A 213 23.46 -0.83 -21.44
C ASN A 213 24.34 -1.13 -20.22
N SER A 214 25.26 -2.10 -20.37
CA SER A 214 26.21 -2.47 -19.32
C SER A 214 27.01 -1.26 -18.84
N GLY A 215 27.07 -1.07 -17.52
CA GLY A 215 27.70 0.08 -16.87
C GLY A 215 26.86 1.37 -16.84
N SER A 216 25.64 1.38 -17.39
CA SER A 216 24.68 2.46 -17.15
C SER A 216 24.00 2.32 -15.78
N ASN A 217 23.48 3.43 -15.27
CA ASN A 217 22.85 3.52 -13.95
C ASN A 217 21.60 4.40 -13.99
N ILE A 218 20.54 3.99 -13.26
CA ILE A 218 19.44 4.87 -12.85
C ILE A 218 19.36 4.82 -11.33
N SER A 219 19.47 5.98 -10.66
CA SER A 219 19.55 6.07 -9.21
C SER A 219 18.61 7.09 -8.57
N ALA A 220 18.37 6.91 -7.27
CA ALA A 220 17.83 7.96 -6.41
C ALA A 220 18.86 9.09 -6.35
N GLY A 221 18.43 10.31 -6.61
CA GLY A 221 19.24 11.52 -6.50
C GLY A 221 19.04 12.26 -5.18
N ASP A 222 17.97 11.93 -4.44
CA ASP A 222 17.68 12.50 -3.13
C ASP A 222 17.02 11.43 -2.23
N ASP A 223 17.79 10.90 -1.28
CA ASP A 223 17.38 9.84 -0.36
C ASP A 223 16.39 10.32 0.72
N ASN A 224 16.03 11.62 0.73
CA ASN A 224 15.10 12.22 1.69
C ASN A 224 13.65 12.26 1.17
N GLN A 225 13.39 11.83 -0.06
CA GLN A 225 12.07 11.83 -0.70
C GLN A 225 11.86 10.61 -1.62
N VAL A 226 10.63 10.42 -2.11
CA VAL A 226 10.29 9.30 -3.01
C VAL A 226 10.55 9.69 -4.46
N ASN A 227 11.24 8.81 -5.18
CA ASN A 227 11.77 9.00 -6.52
C ASN A 227 11.10 8.01 -7.49
N TYR A 228 10.20 8.49 -8.35
CA TYR A 228 9.38 7.66 -9.23
C TYR A 228 9.98 7.54 -10.64
N LEU A 229 10.20 6.31 -11.11
CA LEU A 229 10.38 6.00 -12.53
C LEU A 229 9.13 5.28 -13.04
N SER A 230 8.33 5.95 -13.86
CA SER A 230 7.18 5.34 -14.54
C SER A 230 7.58 4.96 -15.96
N VAL A 231 7.27 3.73 -16.39
CA VAL A 231 7.59 3.23 -17.73
C VAL A 231 6.34 2.57 -18.34
N GLY A 232 5.80 3.18 -19.39
CA GLY A 232 4.64 2.67 -20.13
C GLY A 232 4.98 1.58 -21.14
N GLY A 233 6.26 1.47 -21.53
CA GLY A 233 6.80 0.33 -22.27
C GLY A 233 7.51 -0.67 -21.35
N SER A 234 8.52 -1.36 -21.88
CA SER A 234 9.35 -2.31 -21.12
C SER A 234 10.67 -1.69 -20.64
N LEU A 235 11.05 -2.00 -19.40
CA LEU A 235 12.39 -1.79 -18.85
C LEU A 235 13.27 -3.02 -19.17
N ASN A 236 14.40 -2.85 -19.87
CA ASN A 236 15.25 -3.95 -20.34
C ASN A 236 16.74 -3.59 -20.28
N GLY A 237 17.61 -4.59 -20.05
CA GLY A 237 19.04 -4.47 -20.32
C GLY A 237 19.95 -4.98 -19.20
N ALA A 238 21.14 -4.40 -19.10
CA ALA A 238 22.23 -4.85 -18.22
C ALA A 238 22.91 -3.71 -17.44
N GLY A 239 22.22 -2.57 -17.26
CA GLY A 239 22.65 -1.51 -16.34
C GLY A 239 22.13 -1.74 -14.91
N CYS A 240 22.65 -0.98 -13.95
CA CYS A 240 22.21 -1.06 -12.55
C CYS A 240 21.09 -0.07 -12.22
N LEU A 241 20.30 -0.43 -11.20
CA LEU A 241 19.22 0.35 -10.62
C LEU A 241 19.50 0.48 -9.12
N ASN A 242 19.71 1.69 -8.61
CA ASN A 242 20.29 1.90 -7.27
C ASN A 242 19.54 2.96 -6.45
N GLY A 243 18.99 2.61 -5.29
CA GLY A 243 18.38 3.59 -4.38
C GLY A 243 18.33 3.09 -2.94
N ILE A 244 18.40 4.04 -2.00
CA ILE A 244 18.20 3.81 -0.57
C ILE A 244 16.94 4.59 -0.15
N ASN A 245 15.86 3.83 0.04
CA ASN A 245 14.47 4.30 0.16
C ASN A 245 13.90 4.93 -1.13
N GLY A 246 12.71 4.48 -1.53
CA GLY A 246 11.84 5.26 -2.40
C GLY A 246 12.13 5.25 -3.91
N LEU A 247 12.87 4.28 -4.47
CA LEU A 247 12.86 4.02 -5.92
C LEU A 247 11.92 2.84 -6.23
N LEU A 248 11.05 3.01 -7.23
CA LEU A 248 10.09 1.99 -7.67
C LEU A 248 10.45 1.49 -9.08
N PHE A 249 10.47 0.17 -9.25
CA PHE A 249 10.77 -0.50 -10.51
C PHE A 249 9.80 -1.66 -10.77
N SER A 250 9.63 -2.02 -12.04
CA SER A 250 8.98 -3.28 -12.42
C SER A 250 9.93 -4.13 -13.29
N ASN A 251 9.94 -5.43 -13.00
CA ASN A 251 10.77 -6.48 -13.59
C ASN A 251 12.28 -6.53 -13.19
N LEU A 252 12.82 -7.75 -13.13
CA LEU A 252 14.20 -8.13 -12.73
C LEU A 252 14.89 -8.86 -13.91
N GLN A 253 16.20 -9.13 -13.96
CA GLN A 253 17.30 -9.26 -12.96
C GLN A 253 18.62 -8.73 -13.65
N TRP A 254 19.87 -8.75 -13.18
CA TRP A 254 20.62 -9.45 -12.11
C TRP A 254 21.94 -8.69 -11.84
N ASN A 255 22.64 -8.99 -10.73
CA ASN A 255 24.06 -8.65 -10.47
C ASN A 255 24.39 -7.15 -10.31
N CYS A 256 23.67 -6.46 -9.44
CA CYS A 256 24.14 -5.24 -8.75
C CYS A 256 24.10 -5.51 -7.24
N GLY A 257 25.04 -4.94 -6.46
CA GLY A 257 25.30 -5.36 -5.07
C GLY A 257 24.88 -4.35 -4.00
N ASN A 258 24.25 -4.87 -2.94
CA ASN A 258 23.81 -4.19 -1.71
C ASN A 258 22.78 -3.06 -1.87
N GLY A 259 21.52 -3.46 -1.78
CA GLY A 259 20.35 -2.62 -1.50
C GLY A 259 19.12 -3.52 -1.45
N GLU A 260 18.59 -3.80 -0.26
CA GLU A 260 17.35 -4.59 -0.14
C GLU A 260 16.17 -3.78 -0.66
N VAL A 261 15.45 -4.33 -1.65
CA VAL A 261 14.34 -3.64 -2.32
C VAL A 261 13.09 -3.74 -1.45
N TYR A 262 13.00 -2.87 -0.44
CA TYR A 262 11.79 -2.69 0.33
C TYR A 262 10.72 -1.97 -0.51
N LEU A 263 9.61 -2.66 -0.76
CA LEU A 263 8.39 -2.04 -1.26
C LEU A 263 7.98 -0.93 -0.29
N GLY A 264 7.74 0.27 -0.82
CA GLY A 264 7.56 1.48 -0.03
C GLY A 264 6.24 1.50 0.73
N VAL A 265 6.21 0.91 1.92
CA VAL A 265 5.23 1.22 2.99
C VAL A 265 5.46 2.61 3.59
N GLY A 266 5.63 3.62 2.72
CA GLY A 266 5.48 5.01 3.09
C GLY A 266 4.03 5.24 3.49
N SER A 267 3.82 5.76 4.70
CA SER A 267 2.50 5.89 5.33
C SER A 267 1.56 6.74 4.48
N GLY A 268 0.69 6.08 3.70
CA GLY A 268 -0.30 6.69 2.81
C GLY A 268 -0.29 6.23 1.33
N CYS A 269 0.67 5.42 0.86
CA CYS A 269 0.59 4.83 -0.49
C CYS A 269 -0.37 3.63 -0.53
N LEU A 270 -0.19 2.66 0.39
CA LEU A 270 -1.15 1.61 0.69
C LEU A 270 -1.77 1.89 2.05
N GLU A 271 -3.09 1.86 2.10
CA GLU A 271 -3.94 1.90 3.28
C GLU A 271 -4.72 0.58 3.34
N ILE A 272 -4.72 -0.09 4.49
CA ILE A 272 -5.40 -1.37 4.70
C ILE A 272 -6.51 -1.15 5.73
N ILE A 273 -7.72 -1.59 5.40
CA ILE A 273 -8.89 -1.54 6.28
C ILE A 273 -9.43 -2.96 6.41
N GLU A 274 -9.61 -3.43 7.64
CA GLU A 274 -10.32 -4.69 7.94
C GLU A 274 -11.72 -4.34 8.44
N THR A 275 -12.74 -5.05 7.97
CA THR A 275 -14.09 -4.93 8.54
C THR A 275 -14.16 -5.65 9.88
N ASN A 276 -15.13 -5.27 10.72
CA ASN A 276 -15.54 -6.14 11.82
C ASN A 276 -15.95 -7.53 11.26
N PRO A 277 -15.68 -8.64 11.97
CA PRO A 277 -16.12 -9.96 11.57
C PRO A 277 -17.65 -10.06 11.42
N TYR A 278 -18.09 -10.88 10.47
CA TYR A 278 -19.49 -11.17 10.18
C TYR A 278 -19.74 -12.66 9.95
N GLN A 279 -20.94 -13.10 10.27
CA GLN A 279 -21.34 -14.51 10.28
C GLN A 279 -22.15 -14.84 9.03
N GLN A 280 -21.70 -15.82 8.23
CA GLN A 280 -22.41 -16.28 7.03
C GLN A 280 -22.38 -17.82 6.93
N GLY A 281 -23.55 -18.45 6.80
CA GLY A 281 -23.66 -19.90 6.68
C GLY A 281 -23.29 -20.73 7.93
N GLY A 282 -22.78 -20.08 8.99
CA GLY A 282 -22.22 -20.73 10.18
C GLY A 282 -20.69 -20.64 10.28
N ASP A 283 -20.05 -20.02 9.30
CA ASP A 283 -18.64 -19.62 9.32
C ASP A 283 -18.51 -18.11 9.59
N GLU A 284 -17.34 -17.68 10.08
CA GLU A 284 -17.01 -16.27 10.31
C GLU A 284 -16.06 -15.74 9.24
N PHE A 285 -16.33 -14.52 8.77
CA PHE A 285 -15.61 -13.84 7.69
C PHE A 285 -15.29 -12.40 8.05
N PHE A 286 -14.32 -11.82 7.38
CA PHE A 286 -14.10 -10.37 7.34
C PHE A 286 -13.58 -9.96 5.96
N ASP A 287 -13.84 -8.73 5.55
CA ASP A 287 -13.28 -8.18 4.30
C ASP A 287 -12.04 -7.34 4.64
N ARG A 288 -10.95 -7.58 3.90
CA ARG A 288 -9.70 -6.83 4.00
C ARG A 288 -9.51 -6.03 2.72
N ILE A 289 -9.59 -4.72 2.86
CA ILE A 289 -9.64 -3.75 1.77
C ILE A 289 -8.29 -3.05 1.65
N TYR A 290 -7.64 -3.22 0.49
CA TYR A 290 -6.37 -2.62 0.13
C TYR A 290 -6.61 -1.40 -0.77
N ILE A 291 -6.27 -0.21 -0.28
CA ILE A 291 -6.48 1.07 -0.96
C ILE A 291 -5.12 1.62 -1.42
N PHE A 292 -4.87 1.56 -2.72
CA PHE A 292 -3.63 2.01 -3.36
C PHE A 292 -3.80 3.42 -3.94
N ARG A 293 -3.11 4.37 -3.33
CA ARG A 293 -3.09 5.80 -3.69
C ARG A 293 -1.85 6.19 -4.50
N CYS A 294 -0.88 5.28 -4.63
CA CYS A 294 0.29 5.38 -5.51
C CYS A 294 0.60 4.02 -6.17
N SER A 295 1.36 4.02 -7.26
CA SER A 295 1.76 2.78 -7.95
C SER A 295 2.77 1.98 -7.11
N THR A 296 2.59 0.67 -7.01
CA THR A 296 3.48 -0.23 -6.24
C THR A 296 3.40 -1.67 -6.77
N GLY A 297 4.36 -2.52 -6.39
CA GLY A 297 4.11 -3.96 -6.35
C GLY A 297 3.26 -4.32 -5.13
N TRP A 298 2.40 -5.32 -5.26
CA TRP A 298 1.63 -5.91 -4.17
C TRP A 298 1.67 -7.43 -4.27
N THR A 299 2.17 -8.07 -3.23
CA THR A 299 2.06 -9.53 -3.07
C THR A 299 0.67 -9.83 -2.54
N VAL A 300 -0.10 -10.61 -3.29
CA VAL A 300 -1.38 -11.17 -2.82
C VAL A 300 -1.10 -11.94 -1.51
N PRO A 301 -1.85 -11.70 -0.43
CA PRO A 301 -1.70 -12.43 0.83
C PRO A 301 -1.66 -13.94 0.60
N ASN A 302 -0.83 -14.63 1.38
CA ASN A 302 -0.97 -16.07 1.55
C ASN A 302 -2.12 -16.33 2.55
N ASN A 303 -2.77 -17.48 2.43
CA ASN A 303 -3.53 -18.03 3.56
C ASN A 303 -2.59 -18.16 4.75
N THR A 304 -3.11 -17.90 5.96
CA THR A 304 -2.39 -18.09 7.22
C THR A 304 -3.00 -19.25 7.99
N GLU A 305 -2.35 -19.69 9.06
CA GLU A 305 -2.85 -20.72 9.98
C GLU A 305 -4.22 -20.34 10.60
N THR A 306 -4.58 -19.04 10.61
CA THR A 306 -5.85 -18.51 11.14
C THR A 306 -6.77 -17.90 10.08
N GLU A 307 -6.39 -17.85 8.81
CA GLU A 307 -7.15 -17.13 7.75
C GLU A 307 -7.05 -17.80 6.38
N GLU A 308 -8.19 -18.09 5.76
CA GLU A 308 -8.28 -18.57 4.38
C GLU A 308 -8.82 -17.47 3.46
N VAL A 309 -8.08 -17.12 2.40
CA VAL A 309 -8.61 -16.29 1.30
C VAL A 309 -9.65 -17.11 0.56
N ILE A 310 -10.89 -16.62 0.47
CA ILE A 310 -11.88 -17.19 -0.44
C ILE A 310 -11.77 -16.53 -1.82
N ASP A 311 -12.17 -17.23 -2.89
CA ASP A 311 -12.10 -16.73 -4.29
C ASP A 311 -12.96 -15.46 -4.58
N ALA A 312 -13.55 -14.83 -3.56
CA ALA A 312 -14.25 -13.56 -3.64
C ALA A 312 -13.25 -12.40 -3.50
N VAL A 313 -12.86 -11.83 -4.64
CA VAL A 313 -12.11 -10.58 -4.74
C VAL A 313 -12.89 -9.62 -5.62
N ASP A 314 -13.11 -8.39 -5.17
CA ASP A 314 -13.68 -7.29 -5.95
C ASP A 314 -12.64 -6.18 -6.11
N ILE A 315 -12.47 -5.66 -7.33
CA ILE A 315 -11.56 -4.54 -7.60
C ILE A 315 -12.29 -3.31 -8.14
N LEU A 316 -11.81 -2.13 -7.78
CA LEU A 316 -12.16 -0.85 -8.38
C LEU A 316 -10.89 -0.17 -8.90
N VAL A 317 -10.78 -0.01 -10.22
CA VAL A 317 -9.65 0.65 -10.89
C VAL A 317 -10.13 1.99 -11.46
N VAL A 318 -9.60 3.10 -10.94
CA VAL A 318 -9.94 4.46 -11.36
C VAL A 318 -8.71 5.15 -11.92
N ALA A 319 -8.78 5.64 -13.17
CA ALA A 319 -7.69 6.37 -13.82
C ALA A 319 -7.55 7.81 -13.32
N GLY A 320 -6.44 8.48 -13.64
CA GLY A 320 -6.28 9.91 -13.37
C GLY A 320 -7.26 10.77 -14.18
N GLY A 321 -7.76 11.84 -13.58
CA GLY A 321 -8.63 12.82 -14.25
C GLY A 321 -7.87 13.71 -15.24
N GLY A 322 -8.55 14.25 -16.25
CA GLY A 322 -7.98 15.20 -17.20
C GLY A 322 -7.81 16.60 -16.60
N GLY A 323 -6.79 17.33 -17.04
CA GLY A 323 -6.58 18.74 -16.67
C GLY A 323 -7.51 19.69 -17.43
N GLY A 324 -7.88 20.81 -16.82
CA GLY A 324 -8.70 21.84 -17.44
C GLY A 324 -7.97 22.65 -18.52
N GLY A 325 -8.74 23.21 -19.45
CA GLY A 325 -8.22 24.15 -20.45
C GLY A 325 -7.94 25.55 -19.88
N ARG A 326 -7.18 26.36 -20.62
CA ARG A 326 -6.90 27.77 -20.29
C ARG A 326 -7.68 28.70 -21.22
N GLY A 327 -8.31 29.72 -20.64
CA GLY A 327 -8.93 30.84 -21.34
C GLY A 327 -10.23 31.33 -20.72
N SER A 328 -10.71 32.48 -21.18
CA SER A 328 -11.99 33.08 -20.79
C SER A 328 -13.23 32.23 -21.13
N SER A 329 -13.08 31.29 -22.07
CA SER A 329 -14.15 30.46 -22.64
C SER A 329 -13.66 29.04 -22.96
N ALA A 330 -12.91 28.45 -22.03
CA ALA A 330 -12.23 27.17 -22.15
C ALA A 330 -13.04 26.01 -21.55
N GLY A 331 -12.72 24.77 -21.93
CA GLY A 331 -13.42 23.56 -21.50
C GLY A 331 -12.76 22.86 -20.31
N GLY A 332 -13.57 22.25 -19.45
CA GLY A 332 -13.08 21.48 -18.28
C GLY A 332 -12.46 20.13 -18.67
N GLY A 333 -11.66 19.54 -17.79
CA GLY A 333 -11.11 18.20 -17.97
C GLY A 333 -12.16 17.11 -17.70
N GLY A 334 -12.12 16.01 -18.45
CA GLY A 334 -12.98 14.84 -18.22
C GLY A 334 -12.48 13.97 -17.07
N GLY A 335 -13.38 13.26 -16.41
CA GLY A 335 -13.02 12.25 -15.41
C GLY A 335 -12.24 11.07 -16.00
N GLY A 336 -11.47 10.38 -15.16
CA GLY A 336 -10.81 9.12 -15.53
C GLY A 336 -11.80 8.00 -15.84
N GLY A 337 -11.35 6.96 -16.52
CA GLY A 337 -12.06 5.69 -16.60
C GLY A 337 -12.26 5.09 -15.22
N LEU A 338 -13.28 4.24 -15.10
CA LEU A 338 -13.62 3.49 -13.89
C LEU A 338 -13.99 2.08 -14.34
N ILE A 339 -13.35 1.07 -13.74
CA ILE A 339 -13.58 -0.36 -14.01
C ILE A 339 -13.83 -1.07 -12.69
N GLU A 340 -14.79 -1.99 -12.70
CA GLU A 340 -15.11 -2.91 -11.61
C GLU A 340 -15.17 -4.32 -12.17
N GLU A 341 -14.44 -5.23 -11.54
CA GLU A 341 -14.26 -6.63 -11.96
C GLU A 341 -14.03 -7.49 -10.71
N SER A 342 -14.25 -8.81 -10.82
CA SER A 342 -14.05 -9.76 -9.71
C SER A 342 -13.06 -10.88 -10.10
N PRO A 343 -11.74 -10.60 -10.16
CA PRO A 343 -10.74 -11.56 -10.64
C PRO A 343 -10.29 -12.56 -9.57
N VAL A 344 -10.12 -13.83 -9.98
CA VAL A 344 -9.43 -14.83 -9.14
C VAL A 344 -7.94 -14.50 -9.05
N LEU A 345 -7.46 -14.20 -7.85
CA LEU A 345 -6.06 -13.89 -7.56
C LEU A 345 -5.36 -15.09 -6.90
N THR A 346 -4.17 -15.45 -7.35
CA THR A 346 -3.38 -16.52 -6.71
C THR A 346 -2.66 -15.99 -5.46
N PRO A 347 -2.86 -16.59 -4.27
CA PRO A 347 -2.10 -16.27 -3.07
C PRO A 347 -0.58 -16.31 -3.30
N GLY A 348 0.15 -15.38 -2.69
CA GLY A 348 1.61 -15.25 -2.82
C GLY A 348 2.11 -14.74 -4.18
N SER A 349 1.24 -14.49 -5.16
CA SER A 349 1.65 -13.87 -6.43
C SER A 349 1.96 -12.38 -6.25
N ASN A 350 3.03 -11.89 -6.88
CA ASN A 350 3.39 -10.47 -6.86
C ASN A 350 2.84 -9.77 -8.12
N LEU A 351 1.95 -8.80 -7.92
CA LEU A 351 1.17 -8.14 -8.96
C LEU A 351 1.51 -6.64 -9.00
N PRO A 352 1.65 -6.05 -10.21
CA PRO A 352 1.80 -4.60 -10.33
C PRO A 352 0.44 -3.90 -10.13
N VAL A 353 0.41 -2.93 -9.23
CA VAL A 353 -0.69 -1.99 -9.06
C VAL A 353 -0.25 -0.64 -9.61
N ILE A 354 -0.92 -0.14 -10.66
CA ILE A 354 -0.59 1.12 -11.32
C ILE A 354 -1.70 2.14 -11.05
N VAL A 355 -1.35 3.26 -10.42
CA VAL A 355 -2.26 4.37 -10.13
C VAL A 355 -1.88 5.56 -11.01
N GLY A 356 -2.76 5.90 -11.95
CA GLY A 356 -2.54 6.98 -12.91
C GLY A 356 -2.62 8.36 -12.29
N VAL A 357 -1.60 9.18 -12.51
CA VAL A 357 -1.58 10.60 -12.07
C VAL A 357 -2.62 11.45 -12.81
N GLY A 358 -3.11 12.50 -12.15
CA GLY A 358 -4.02 13.48 -12.73
C GLY A 358 -3.32 14.41 -13.75
N GLY A 359 -4.02 14.72 -14.83
CA GLY A 359 -3.49 15.56 -15.91
C GLY A 359 -3.33 17.02 -15.47
N ALA A 360 -2.17 17.61 -15.76
CA ALA A 360 -1.92 19.03 -15.46
C ALA A 360 -2.87 19.95 -16.25
N GLY A 361 -3.41 20.95 -15.56
CA GLY A 361 -4.22 22.01 -16.16
C GLY A 361 -3.38 22.94 -17.04
N SER A 362 -3.94 23.40 -18.15
CA SER A 362 -3.15 24.14 -19.15
C SER A 362 -2.64 25.48 -18.60
N THR A 363 -1.34 25.73 -18.81
CA THR A 363 -0.68 27.02 -18.58
C THR A 363 -0.74 27.97 -19.78
N ASN A 364 -1.12 27.47 -20.98
CA ASN A 364 -1.01 28.20 -22.25
C ASN A 364 -2.31 28.06 -23.06
N GLU A 365 -2.94 29.19 -23.41
CA GLU A 365 -4.21 29.25 -24.14
C GLU A 365 -4.19 28.55 -25.52
N ASN A 366 -3.03 28.30 -26.09
CA ASN A 366 -2.89 27.54 -27.34
C ASN A 366 -2.93 26.02 -27.15
N ASN A 367 -2.60 25.53 -25.95
CA ASN A 367 -2.48 24.11 -25.61
C ASN A 367 -3.64 23.69 -24.70
N ARG A 368 -4.15 22.48 -24.89
CA ARG A 368 -5.18 21.89 -24.01
C ARG A 368 -4.61 21.54 -22.65
N GLY A 369 -5.49 21.28 -21.68
CA GLY A 369 -5.10 20.53 -20.49
C GLY A 369 -4.53 19.17 -20.90
N LEU A 370 -3.66 18.59 -20.08
CA LEU A 370 -3.16 17.23 -20.34
C LEU A 370 -4.24 16.19 -20.03
N LYS A 371 -4.15 15.01 -20.65
CA LYS A 371 -4.88 13.85 -20.13
C LYS A 371 -4.37 13.49 -18.74
N GLY A 372 -5.21 12.83 -17.95
CA GLY A 372 -4.70 11.98 -16.87
C GLY A 372 -3.97 10.75 -17.44
N SER A 373 -3.22 10.07 -16.59
CA SER A 373 -2.61 8.78 -16.91
C SER A 373 -3.56 7.63 -16.58
N ASN A 374 -3.35 6.48 -17.24
CA ASN A 374 -4.12 5.27 -16.98
C ASN A 374 -3.80 4.68 -15.60
N SER A 375 -4.78 4.03 -14.99
CA SER A 375 -4.57 3.09 -13.87
C SER A 375 -4.75 1.66 -14.38
N SER A 376 -4.03 0.70 -13.82
CA SER A 376 -4.21 -0.71 -14.15
C SER A 376 -3.88 -1.65 -13.00
N PHE A 377 -4.60 -2.77 -12.98
CA PHE A 377 -4.37 -3.89 -12.06
C PHE A 377 -4.86 -5.19 -12.71
N PHE A 378 -4.13 -6.29 -12.50
CA PHE A 378 -4.47 -7.63 -13.02
C PHE A 378 -4.85 -7.68 -14.52
N GLY A 379 -4.26 -6.81 -15.35
CA GLY A 379 -4.54 -6.70 -16.79
C GLY A 379 -5.67 -5.74 -17.16
N PHE A 380 -6.58 -5.42 -16.24
CA PHE A 380 -7.61 -4.40 -16.44
C PHE A 380 -6.98 -3.00 -16.44
N THR A 381 -7.39 -2.14 -17.37
CA THR A 381 -6.80 -0.81 -17.58
C THR A 381 -7.87 0.26 -17.75
N ALA A 382 -7.98 1.14 -16.75
CA ALA A 382 -8.81 2.33 -16.82
C ALA A 382 -8.07 3.44 -17.57
N GLU A 383 -8.71 4.05 -18.58
CA GLU A 383 -8.12 5.09 -19.41
C GLU A 383 -8.13 6.47 -18.73
N GLY A 384 -7.01 7.19 -18.79
CA GLY A 384 -6.90 8.54 -18.25
C GLY A 384 -7.90 9.53 -18.86
N GLY A 385 -8.43 10.42 -18.03
CA GLY A 385 -9.45 11.40 -18.40
C GLY A 385 -8.96 12.42 -19.42
N GLY A 386 -9.83 12.83 -20.34
CA GLY A 386 -9.48 13.72 -21.45
C GLY A 386 -9.23 15.17 -21.02
N GLY A 387 -8.09 15.75 -21.38
CA GLY A 387 -7.78 17.16 -21.13
C GLY A 387 -8.71 18.16 -21.85
N GLY A 388 -9.03 19.26 -21.17
CA GLY A 388 -9.98 20.29 -21.62
C GLY A 388 -9.45 21.21 -22.72
N GLY A 389 -10.36 21.67 -23.59
CA GLY A 389 -10.12 22.62 -24.68
C GLY A 389 -9.69 24.01 -24.22
N SER A 390 -8.77 24.67 -24.93
CA SER A 390 -8.28 26.03 -24.57
C SER A 390 -8.67 27.09 -25.61
N SER A 391 -8.66 28.37 -25.20
CA SER A 391 -9.22 29.51 -25.96
C SER A 391 -8.54 29.82 -27.30
N GLY A 392 -7.25 29.51 -27.45
CA GLY A 392 -6.42 29.89 -28.59
C GLY A 392 -6.63 28.99 -29.81
N ASN A 393 -5.76 28.00 -29.97
CA ASN A 393 -5.73 27.13 -31.16
C ASN A 393 -6.33 25.74 -30.90
N GLN A 394 -5.91 25.01 -29.86
CA GLN A 394 -6.44 23.68 -29.58
C GLN A 394 -7.77 23.74 -28.79
N ARG A 395 -8.87 23.98 -29.50
CA ARG A 395 -10.19 24.25 -28.90
C ARG A 395 -11.03 23.02 -28.59
N ALA A 396 -11.04 21.99 -29.43
CA ALA A 396 -11.80 20.76 -29.18
C ALA A 396 -11.25 19.97 -27.98
N GLY A 397 -12.11 19.38 -27.16
CA GLY A 397 -11.69 18.56 -26.02
C GLY A 397 -10.84 17.36 -26.43
N GLN A 398 -10.06 16.78 -25.50
CA GLN A 398 -9.38 15.51 -25.74
C GLN A 398 -10.27 14.32 -25.36
N ASN A 399 -10.18 13.24 -26.13
CA ASN A 399 -10.78 11.95 -25.75
C ASN A 399 -10.00 11.33 -24.58
N GLY A 400 -10.65 10.52 -23.75
CA GLY A 400 -10.07 9.76 -22.65
C GLY A 400 -11.10 8.83 -22.05
N GLY A 401 -10.87 8.31 -20.83
CA GLY A 401 -11.85 7.51 -20.11
C GLY A 401 -13.22 8.17 -20.10
N SER A 402 -13.32 9.39 -19.55
CA SER A 402 -14.33 10.38 -19.94
C SER A 402 -13.69 11.52 -20.74
N GLY A 403 -14.45 12.15 -21.63
CA GLY A 403 -13.93 13.17 -22.56
C GLY A 403 -13.85 14.58 -21.97
N GLY A 404 -12.83 15.35 -22.35
CA GLY A 404 -12.68 16.76 -21.96
C GLY A 404 -13.68 17.68 -22.66
N GLY A 405 -14.06 18.79 -22.03
CA GLY A 405 -14.95 19.80 -22.61
C GLY A 405 -14.28 20.60 -23.74
N GLY A 406 -15.08 21.08 -24.70
CA GLY A 406 -14.62 21.94 -25.79
C GLY A 406 -14.62 23.44 -25.42
N ALA A 407 -13.61 24.18 -25.87
CA ALA A 407 -13.59 25.64 -25.83
C ALA A 407 -14.42 26.25 -26.98
N PHE A 408 -14.72 27.54 -26.86
CA PHE A 408 -15.54 28.27 -27.84
C PHE A 408 -15.02 28.19 -29.29
N ALA A 409 -15.82 27.64 -30.20
CA ALA A 409 -15.94 28.04 -31.61
C ALA A 409 -17.00 27.16 -32.29
N ASN A 410 -17.54 27.63 -33.42
CA ASN A 410 -18.58 26.92 -34.19
C ASN A 410 -18.13 25.49 -34.56
N GLY A 411 -18.71 24.49 -33.88
CA GLY A 411 -18.47 23.07 -34.14
C GLY A 411 -17.35 22.39 -33.34
N ASN A 412 -16.71 23.05 -32.36
CA ASN A 412 -15.74 22.37 -31.49
C ASN A 412 -16.45 21.48 -30.46
N LEU A 413 -16.46 20.18 -30.74
CA LEU A 413 -16.95 19.15 -29.84
C LEU A 413 -16.10 19.06 -28.56
N GLY A 414 -16.72 18.57 -27.48
CA GLY A 414 -15.96 17.91 -26.42
C GLY A 414 -15.34 16.61 -26.94
N GLY A 415 -14.36 16.10 -26.22
CA GLY A 415 -13.79 14.78 -26.50
C GLY A 415 -14.78 13.67 -26.20
N ASN A 416 -14.56 12.50 -26.81
CA ASN A 416 -15.33 11.30 -26.52
C ASN A 416 -14.82 10.63 -25.23
N GLY A 417 -15.74 10.06 -24.45
CA GLY A 417 -15.43 9.06 -23.43
C GLY A 417 -15.32 7.67 -24.06
N SER A 418 -14.33 6.89 -23.64
CA SER A 418 -14.15 5.47 -24.01
C SER A 418 -14.75 4.51 -22.98
N GLN A 419 -14.77 4.92 -21.71
CA GLN A 419 -15.21 4.11 -20.55
C GLN A 419 -16.21 4.87 -19.65
N GLY A 420 -16.30 6.19 -19.80
CA GLY A 420 -17.30 7.08 -19.24
C GLY A 420 -17.89 7.97 -20.34
N ASN A 421 -18.35 9.17 -19.99
CA ASN A 421 -19.14 9.98 -20.91
C ASN A 421 -18.33 11.02 -21.71
N ASN A 422 -18.92 11.53 -22.79
CA ASN A 422 -18.37 12.61 -23.61
C ASN A 422 -18.34 13.95 -22.86
N GLY A 423 -17.38 14.81 -23.23
CA GLY A 423 -17.37 16.20 -22.82
C GLY A 423 -18.40 17.06 -23.57
N GLY A 424 -18.83 18.14 -22.95
CA GLY A 424 -19.71 19.13 -23.56
C GLY A 424 -18.97 19.96 -24.63
N ALA A 425 -19.67 20.27 -25.72
CA ALA A 425 -19.18 21.18 -26.75
C ALA A 425 -19.13 22.64 -26.27
N GLY A 426 -18.21 23.43 -26.83
CA GLY A 426 -18.18 24.88 -26.67
C GLY A 426 -19.20 25.58 -27.58
N SER A 427 -19.54 26.84 -27.28
CA SER A 427 -20.46 27.65 -28.09
C SER A 427 -19.90 29.05 -28.38
N SER A 428 -20.25 29.54 -29.58
CA SER A 428 -20.01 30.90 -30.07
C SER A 428 -21.24 31.46 -30.83
N ASN A 429 -22.44 30.91 -30.58
CA ASN A 429 -23.69 31.40 -31.18
C ASN A 429 -24.24 32.61 -30.40
N GLY A 430 -23.58 33.75 -30.56
CA GLY A 430 -23.98 35.05 -29.98
C GLY A 430 -22.78 35.98 -29.75
N PRO A 431 -22.99 37.14 -29.10
CA PRO A 431 -21.91 38.05 -28.72
C PRO A 431 -21.05 37.56 -27.54
N PHE A 432 -21.33 36.35 -27.01
CA PHE A 432 -20.66 35.75 -25.86
C PHE A 432 -20.20 34.33 -26.20
N ASN A 433 -19.01 33.97 -25.72
CA ASN A 433 -18.30 32.74 -26.02
C ASN A 433 -18.19 31.89 -24.75
N ASN A 434 -18.58 30.62 -24.80
CA ASN A 434 -18.64 29.75 -23.62
C ASN A 434 -17.98 28.39 -23.90
N GLY A 435 -17.22 27.84 -22.96
CA GLY A 435 -16.65 26.50 -23.01
C GLY A 435 -17.54 25.46 -22.30
N GLY A 436 -17.53 24.21 -22.77
CA GLY A 436 -18.30 23.10 -22.19
C GLY A 436 -17.59 22.43 -21.02
N GLY A 437 -18.35 21.70 -20.20
CA GLY A 437 -17.79 20.89 -19.10
C GLY A 437 -17.15 19.60 -19.61
N GLY A 438 -16.21 19.03 -18.86
CA GLY A 438 -15.75 17.66 -19.09
C GLY A 438 -16.82 16.64 -18.76
N GLY A 439 -16.80 15.47 -19.40
CA GLY A 439 -17.63 14.33 -19.04
C GLY A 439 -17.18 13.66 -17.74
N GLY A 440 -18.11 13.03 -17.03
CA GLY A 440 -17.81 12.16 -15.90
C GLY A 440 -18.20 10.71 -16.18
N SER A 441 -17.93 9.84 -15.21
CA SER A 441 -18.30 8.42 -15.27
C SER A 441 -19.82 8.19 -15.28
N PHE A 442 -20.62 9.03 -14.61
CA PHE A 442 -22.08 8.89 -14.56
C PHE A 442 -22.83 9.68 -15.64
N SER A 443 -22.38 10.90 -16.00
CA SER A 443 -23.05 11.69 -17.05
C SER A 443 -22.09 12.46 -17.96
N ALA A 444 -22.56 12.80 -19.16
CA ALA A 444 -21.87 13.70 -20.08
C ALA A 444 -21.69 15.10 -19.49
N GLY A 445 -20.66 15.80 -19.97
CA GLY A 445 -20.41 17.20 -19.65
C GLY A 445 -21.46 18.09 -20.30
N SER A 446 -21.88 19.14 -19.59
CA SER A 446 -22.87 20.08 -20.13
C SER A 446 -22.29 20.88 -21.29
N ASN A 447 -23.00 20.89 -22.42
CA ASN A 447 -22.73 21.79 -23.53
C ASN A 447 -22.82 23.25 -23.06
N ALA A 448 -21.95 24.09 -23.60
CA ALA A 448 -21.99 25.53 -23.41
C ALA A 448 -23.31 26.13 -23.92
N GLN A 449 -24.04 26.86 -23.07
CA GLN A 449 -25.26 27.55 -23.47
C GLN A 449 -24.94 28.88 -24.19
N ASN A 450 -25.84 29.35 -25.06
CA ASN A 450 -25.69 30.63 -25.74
C ASN A 450 -25.98 31.80 -24.79
N GLY A 451 -25.36 32.97 -25.02
CA GLY A 451 -25.59 34.18 -24.24
C GLY A 451 -24.64 34.36 -23.05
N ASN A 452 -24.92 35.34 -22.20
CA ASN A 452 -24.06 35.73 -21.09
C ASN A 452 -24.26 34.80 -19.87
N ASN A 453 -23.80 33.57 -20.01
CA ASN A 453 -23.94 32.48 -19.05
C ASN A 453 -22.57 32.08 -18.46
N PRO A 454 -22.54 31.30 -17.36
CA PRO A 454 -21.35 30.58 -16.96
C PRO A 454 -20.95 29.53 -18.02
N GLY A 455 -19.74 28.99 -17.89
CA GLY A 455 -19.31 27.80 -18.64
C GLY A 455 -20.18 26.57 -18.36
N GLY A 456 -20.07 25.55 -19.21
CA GLY A 456 -20.79 24.30 -19.04
C GLY A 456 -20.35 23.54 -17.79
N ASN A 457 -21.30 23.07 -16.98
CA ASN A 457 -21.02 22.21 -15.83
C ASN A 457 -20.39 20.88 -16.24
N GLY A 458 -19.46 20.38 -15.43
CA GLY A 458 -18.91 19.04 -15.57
C GLY A 458 -19.95 17.94 -15.38
N GLY A 459 -19.74 16.81 -16.03
CA GLY A 459 -20.58 15.62 -15.91
C GLY A 459 -20.37 14.91 -14.58
N ASN A 460 -21.43 14.37 -14.00
CA ASN A 460 -21.37 13.76 -12.67
C ASN A 460 -20.46 12.53 -12.64
N GLY A 461 -19.80 12.33 -11.50
CA GLY A 461 -19.08 11.12 -11.16
C GLY A 461 -19.99 10.06 -10.52
N THR A 462 -19.57 8.80 -10.57
CA THR A 462 -20.28 7.66 -9.99
C THR A 462 -19.95 7.49 -8.51
N LEU A 463 -20.98 7.29 -7.68
CA LEU A 463 -20.85 6.97 -6.25
C LEU A 463 -20.51 5.48 -6.07
N LYS A 464 -19.55 5.15 -5.21
CA LYS A 464 -19.16 3.78 -4.85
C LYS A 464 -18.86 3.65 -3.36
N ASN A 465 -19.01 2.43 -2.84
CA ASN A 465 -18.78 2.08 -1.45
C ASN A 465 -17.98 0.76 -1.35
N ILE A 466 -16.75 0.78 -1.87
CA ILE A 466 -15.79 -0.34 -1.77
C ILE A 466 -14.78 -0.14 -0.63
N SER A 467 -14.60 1.10 -0.14
CA SER A 467 -13.72 1.48 0.97
C SER A 467 -14.43 1.60 2.32
N GLY A 468 -15.53 0.84 2.52
CA GLY A 468 -16.41 0.98 3.70
C GLY A 468 -17.01 2.38 3.89
N SER A 469 -16.94 3.23 2.87
CA SER A 469 -17.32 4.64 2.86
C SER A 469 -17.82 5.06 1.47
N GLU A 470 -18.87 5.87 1.41
CA GLU A 470 -19.42 6.36 0.14
C GLU A 470 -18.56 7.47 -0.47
N VAL A 471 -17.95 7.22 -1.63
CA VAL A 471 -17.05 8.14 -2.34
C VAL A 471 -17.49 8.30 -3.79
N ILE A 472 -17.42 9.52 -4.33
CA ILE A 472 -17.73 9.82 -5.73
C ILE A 472 -16.44 9.88 -6.56
N TYR A 473 -16.36 9.07 -7.61
CA TYR A 473 -15.18 8.93 -8.47
C TYR A 473 -15.42 9.48 -9.89
N SER A 474 -14.36 10.00 -10.51
CA SER A 474 -14.33 10.38 -11.94
C SER A 474 -15.43 11.35 -12.40
N ALA A 475 -15.65 12.44 -11.64
CA ALA A 475 -16.47 13.54 -12.14
C ALA A 475 -15.72 14.39 -13.18
N GLY A 476 -16.44 15.07 -14.09
CA GLY A 476 -15.85 16.06 -15.00
C GLY A 476 -15.68 17.43 -14.35
N GLY A 477 -14.69 18.20 -14.79
CA GLY A 477 -14.51 19.60 -14.40
C GLY A 477 -15.39 20.56 -15.20
N GLY A 478 -15.67 21.74 -14.65
CA GLY A 478 -16.46 22.79 -15.30
C GLY A 478 -15.69 23.61 -16.34
N GLY A 479 -16.37 24.09 -17.38
CA GLY A 479 -15.83 25.05 -18.36
C GLY A 479 -15.87 26.51 -17.86
N THR A 480 -15.40 27.47 -18.66
CA THR A 480 -15.51 28.91 -18.39
C THR A 480 -16.39 29.65 -19.41
N GLY A 481 -16.96 30.77 -18.97
CA GLY A 481 -17.69 31.75 -19.78
C GLY A 481 -17.57 33.15 -19.16
N PRO A 482 -18.04 34.21 -19.84
CA PRO A 482 -17.83 35.61 -19.42
C PRO A 482 -18.49 35.92 -18.07
N ASN A 483 -19.59 35.22 -17.74
CA ASN A 483 -20.36 35.42 -16.53
C ASN A 483 -20.02 34.43 -15.40
N GLY A 484 -19.02 33.55 -15.58
CA GLY A 484 -18.59 32.62 -14.53
C GLY A 484 -18.00 31.30 -15.06
N GLY A 485 -17.49 30.49 -14.15
CA GLY A 485 -17.24 29.07 -14.42
C GLY A 485 -18.52 28.24 -14.32
N GLY A 486 -18.54 27.11 -15.02
CA GLY A 486 -19.47 26.02 -14.72
C GLY A 486 -19.01 25.27 -13.47
N ASN A 487 -19.96 24.64 -12.77
CA ASN A 487 -19.66 23.82 -11.61
C ASN A 487 -18.98 22.51 -12.03
N GLY A 488 -18.13 21.95 -11.19
CA GLY A 488 -17.63 20.59 -11.34
C GLY A 488 -18.73 19.55 -11.09
N GLY A 489 -18.65 18.42 -11.78
CA GLY A 489 -19.60 17.32 -11.66
C GLY A 489 -19.67 16.78 -10.24
N SER A 490 -20.89 16.49 -9.76
CA SER A 490 -21.19 16.06 -8.40
C SER A 490 -20.58 16.92 -7.27
N GLY A 491 -20.10 18.14 -7.55
CA GLY A 491 -19.34 18.98 -6.60
C GLY A 491 -17.89 18.52 -6.32
N VAL A 492 -17.40 17.48 -7.01
CA VAL A 492 -16.06 16.90 -6.78
C VAL A 492 -15.12 16.99 -7.99
N GLY A 493 -15.65 17.26 -9.18
CA GLY A 493 -14.86 17.84 -10.27
C GLY A 493 -14.43 19.28 -9.93
N GLY A 494 -13.37 19.77 -10.56
CA GLY A 494 -12.94 21.16 -10.36
C GLY A 494 -13.91 22.16 -10.99
N ASN A 495 -14.31 23.20 -10.25
CA ASN A 495 -15.12 24.28 -10.79
C ASN A 495 -14.30 25.14 -11.78
N GLY A 496 -14.96 25.66 -12.81
CA GLY A 496 -14.36 26.61 -13.73
C GLY A 496 -14.15 27.98 -13.07
N ASN A 497 -13.23 28.80 -13.59
CA ASN A 497 -12.96 30.14 -13.09
C ASN A 497 -12.73 31.17 -14.20
N SER A 498 -13.66 32.11 -14.39
CA SER A 498 -13.54 33.14 -15.43
C SER A 498 -12.56 34.26 -15.10
N SER A 499 -12.17 34.45 -13.82
CA SER A 499 -11.30 35.53 -13.34
C SER A 499 -9.97 35.08 -12.74
N GLY A 500 -9.67 33.77 -12.76
CA GLY A 500 -8.47 33.20 -12.15
C GLY A 500 -8.15 31.78 -12.63
N PRO A 501 -7.40 31.00 -11.83
CA PRO A 501 -7.13 29.59 -12.15
C PRO A 501 -8.38 28.74 -11.91
N GLY A 502 -8.61 27.75 -12.76
CA GLY A 502 -9.62 26.72 -12.53
C GLY A 502 -9.26 25.86 -11.32
N GLU A 503 -10.25 25.32 -10.64
CA GLU A 503 -10.04 24.48 -9.46
C GLU A 503 -9.60 23.07 -9.86
N ASN A 504 -8.87 22.38 -8.98
CA ASN A 504 -8.47 20.99 -9.21
C ASN A 504 -9.65 20.02 -9.02
N GLY A 505 -9.55 18.80 -9.54
CA GLY A 505 -10.40 17.70 -9.10
C GLY A 505 -10.16 17.35 -7.63
N ASN A 506 -11.23 17.11 -6.87
CA ASN A 506 -11.19 16.92 -5.41
C ASN A 506 -11.21 15.45 -4.96
N THR A 507 -11.79 14.55 -5.76
CA THR A 507 -11.83 13.09 -5.49
C THR A 507 -11.14 12.30 -6.60
N PRO A 508 -10.74 11.03 -6.37
CA PRO A 508 -9.93 10.30 -7.32
C PRO A 508 -10.56 10.16 -8.71
N GLY A 509 -9.73 10.35 -9.72
CA GLY A 509 -10.11 10.41 -11.13
C GLY A 509 -10.90 11.64 -11.58
N SER A 510 -11.29 12.56 -10.68
CA SER A 510 -12.10 13.72 -11.07
C SER A 510 -11.28 14.76 -11.86
N GLY A 511 -11.86 15.31 -12.92
CA GLY A 511 -11.22 16.27 -13.84
C GLY A 511 -11.13 17.70 -13.29
N GLY A 512 -10.10 18.43 -13.72
CA GLY A 512 -9.86 19.83 -13.32
C GLY A 512 -10.72 20.84 -14.09
N GLY A 513 -11.09 21.93 -13.43
CA GLY A 513 -11.87 23.02 -14.03
C GLY A 513 -11.06 23.87 -15.01
N ALA A 514 -11.73 24.48 -15.99
CA ALA A 514 -11.11 25.47 -16.86
C ALA A 514 -10.83 26.78 -16.12
N GLY A 515 -9.81 27.54 -16.53
CA GLY A 515 -9.53 28.84 -15.92
C GLY A 515 -8.94 29.86 -16.87
N SER A 516 -9.22 31.15 -16.66
CA SER A 516 -8.71 32.21 -17.53
C SER A 516 -7.20 32.42 -17.41
N THR A 517 -6.61 32.20 -16.22
CA THR A 517 -5.15 32.31 -16.03
C THR A 517 -4.41 30.96 -16.12
N ARG A 518 -5.05 29.86 -15.70
CA ARG A 518 -4.57 28.47 -15.83
C ARG A 518 -5.74 27.50 -15.66
N GLY A 519 -5.72 26.35 -16.33
CA GLY A 519 -6.60 25.24 -15.95
C GLY A 519 -6.25 24.69 -14.55
N GLY A 520 -7.22 24.07 -13.89
CA GLY A 520 -6.98 23.22 -12.73
C GLY A 520 -6.49 21.83 -13.15
N ASN A 521 -5.78 21.15 -12.25
CA ASN A 521 -5.30 19.79 -12.47
C ASN A 521 -6.44 18.78 -12.28
N GLY A 522 -6.41 17.67 -13.02
CA GLY A 522 -7.17 16.48 -12.63
C GLY A 522 -6.63 15.89 -11.33
N ALA A 523 -7.47 15.15 -10.61
CA ALA A 523 -7.06 14.33 -9.48
C ALA A 523 -6.37 13.04 -9.96
N ASN A 524 -5.48 12.50 -9.12
CA ASN A 524 -4.92 11.16 -9.32
C ASN A 524 -6.02 10.10 -9.28
N GLY A 525 -5.78 8.96 -9.92
CA GLY A 525 -6.60 7.77 -9.81
C GLY A 525 -6.52 7.10 -8.44
N ILE A 526 -7.10 5.90 -8.35
CA ILE A 526 -6.95 4.99 -7.21
C ILE A 526 -7.10 3.56 -7.72
N VAL A 527 -6.51 2.59 -7.02
CA VAL A 527 -6.91 1.18 -7.13
C VAL A 527 -7.36 0.73 -5.75
N ILE A 528 -8.50 0.04 -5.67
CA ILE A 528 -8.99 -0.59 -4.45
C ILE A 528 -9.22 -2.07 -4.74
N ILE A 529 -8.79 -2.93 -3.83
CA ILE A 529 -8.99 -4.38 -3.88
C ILE A 529 -9.65 -4.77 -2.55
N SER A 530 -10.86 -5.30 -2.60
CA SER A 530 -11.49 -5.96 -1.44
C SER A 530 -11.31 -7.47 -1.58
N GLN A 531 -10.79 -8.13 -0.55
CA GLN A 531 -10.73 -9.58 -0.47
C GLN A 531 -11.48 -10.05 0.78
N THR A 532 -12.38 -11.01 0.63
CA THR A 532 -13.00 -11.66 1.79
C THR A 532 -12.11 -12.78 2.31
N PHE A 533 -11.90 -12.80 3.62
CA PHE A 533 -11.19 -13.84 4.34
C PHE A 533 -12.17 -14.61 5.22
N LYS A 534 -12.02 -15.93 5.27
CA LYS A 534 -12.65 -16.78 6.28
C LYS A 534 -11.71 -16.92 7.47
N ILE A 535 -12.21 -16.74 8.69
CA ILE A 535 -11.45 -17.02 9.91
C ILE A 535 -11.42 -18.56 10.10
N LEU A 536 -10.22 -19.12 10.25
CA LEU A 536 -10.03 -20.52 10.56
C LEU A 536 -10.06 -20.70 12.09
N PRO A 537 -10.80 -21.71 12.63
CA PRO A 537 -10.75 -22.05 14.04
C PRO A 537 -9.33 -22.40 14.50
N VAL A 538 -8.99 -22.07 15.76
CA VAL A 538 -7.63 -22.20 16.31
C VAL A 538 -6.98 -23.56 16.03
N GLU A 539 -5.75 -23.52 15.53
CA GLU A 539 -5.02 -24.71 15.10
C GLU A 539 -4.43 -25.49 16.28
N PHE A 540 -5.04 -26.64 16.57
CA PHE A 540 -4.45 -27.69 17.39
C PHE A 540 -3.30 -28.35 16.64
N LEU A 541 -2.05 -28.14 17.07
CA LEU A 541 -0.87 -28.82 16.51
C LEU A 541 -0.99 -30.35 16.58
N HIS A 542 -1.60 -30.84 17.66
CA HIS A 542 -1.99 -32.23 17.85
C HIS A 542 -2.89 -32.37 19.09
N ILE A 543 -3.62 -33.48 19.13
CA ILE A 543 -4.24 -34.06 20.33
C ILE A 543 -3.86 -35.54 20.38
N THR A 544 -3.61 -36.08 21.57
CA THR A 544 -3.36 -37.51 21.81
C THR A 544 -4.10 -38.00 23.05
N ALA A 545 -4.36 -39.31 23.11
CA ALA A 545 -4.92 -39.97 24.30
C ALA A 545 -4.17 -41.29 24.56
N GLU A 546 -3.51 -41.38 25.71
CA GLU A 546 -2.68 -42.52 26.12
C GLU A 546 -3.18 -43.13 27.44
N PHE A 547 -3.27 -44.47 27.48
CA PHE A 547 -3.76 -45.19 28.64
C PHE A 547 -2.61 -45.73 29.51
N SER A 548 -2.52 -45.25 30.76
CA SER A 548 -1.60 -45.78 31.76
C SER A 548 -2.18 -47.03 32.40
N GLN A 549 -1.50 -48.17 32.24
CA GLN A 549 -1.87 -49.43 32.89
C GLN A 549 -1.70 -49.37 34.42
N GLU A 550 -0.65 -48.70 34.90
CA GLU A 550 -0.27 -48.67 36.32
C GLU A 550 -1.24 -47.85 37.19
N GLU A 551 -1.64 -46.66 36.71
CA GLU A 551 -2.61 -45.80 37.41
C GLU A 551 -4.07 -46.11 37.02
N ARG A 552 -4.29 -46.84 35.91
CA ARG A 552 -5.57 -46.99 35.21
C ARG A 552 -6.25 -45.65 34.91
N VAL A 553 -5.51 -44.73 34.30
CA VAL A 553 -6.01 -43.42 33.82
C VAL A 553 -5.80 -43.27 32.32
N SER A 554 -6.56 -42.40 31.67
CA SER A 554 -6.25 -41.90 30.34
C SER A 554 -5.67 -40.49 30.46
N MET A 555 -4.45 -40.30 29.99
CA MET A 555 -3.89 -38.98 29.77
C MET A 555 -4.38 -38.47 28.42
N VAL A 556 -5.01 -37.31 28.37
CA VAL A 556 -5.28 -36.56 27.15
C VAL A 556 -4.29 -35.40 27.10
N SER A 557 -3.52 -35.29 26.03
CA SER A 557 -2.52 -34.22 25.86
C SER A 557 -2.76 -33.50 24.53
N TRP A 558 -2.48 -32.20 24.48
CA TRP A 558 -2.57 -31.40 23.26
C TRP A 558 -1.60 -30.23 23.28
N ALA A 559 -1.35 -29.67 22.11
CA ALA A 559 -0.73 -28.36 22.00
C ALA A 559 -1.46 -27.48 20.99
N THR A 560 -1.58 -26.20 21.31
CA THR A 560 -2.00 -25.13 20.39
C THR A 560 -0.76 -24.53 19.71
N ALA A 561 -0.90 -24.14 18.44
CA ALA A 561 0.13 -23.35 17.75
C ALA A 561 0.16 -21.92 18.29
N LYS A 562 -1.05 -21.36 18.44
CA LYS A 562 -1.39 -20.00 18.83
C LYS A 562 -2.73 -20.01 19.56
N GLU A 563 -2.99 -19.02 20.40
CA GLU A 563 -4.30 -18.79 21.02
C GLU A 563 -4.71 -17.32 20.88
N TRP A 564 -5.99 -17.10 20.62
CA TRP A 564 -6.59 -15.78 20.48
C TRP A 564 -8.00 -15.79 21.09
N GLU A 565 -8.28 -14.85 21.99
CA GLU A 565 -9.46 -14.80 22.86
C GLU A 565 -9.81 -16.10 23.64
N ASN A 566 -8.91 -17.08 23.74
CA ASN A 566 -9.20 -18.40 24.31
C ASN A 566 -9.43 -18.33 25.83
N SER A 567 -10.66 -18.57 26.29
CA SER A 567 -10.94 -18.67 27.73
C SER A 567 -10.48 -20.00 28.30
N HIS A 568 -10.93 -21.12 27.74
CA HIS A 568 -10.66 -22.45 28.28
C HIS A 568 -10.98 -23.58 27.29
N PHE A 569 -10.37 -24.73 27.53
CA PHE A 569 -10.71 -25.99 26.87
C PHE A 569 -11.61 -26.85 27.78
N GLU A 570 -12.81 -27.19 27.32
CA GLU A 570 -13.59 -28.28 27.92
C GLU A 570 -13.08 -29.63 27.37
N VAL A 571 -12.66 -30.53 28.26
CA VAL A 571 -12.25 -31.88 27.86
C VAL A 571 -13.48 -32.78 27.87
N GLU A 572 -13.89 -33.30 26.72
CA GLU A 572 -15.08 -34.15 26.60
C GLU A 572 -14.74 -35.58 26.20
N ARG A 573 -15.56 -36.54 26.67
CA ARG A 573 -15.41 -37.97 26.41
C ARG A 573 -16.70 -38.64 25.94
N SER A 574 -16.59 -39.55 24.98
CA SER A 574 -17.61 -40.54 24.64
C SER A 574 -17.08 -41.97 24.82
N ILE A 575 -17.96 -42.93 25.09
CA ILE A 575 -17.60 -44.33 25.40
C ILE A 575 -18.24 -45.29 24.38
N ASP A 576 -17.42 -46.18 23.82
CA ASP A 576 -17.73 -47.22 22.83
C ASP A 576 -18.36 -46.73 21.51
N ASN A 577 -18.56 -45.42 21.35
CA ASN A 577 -19.04 -44.74 20.14
C ASN A 577 -18.72 -43.23 20.22
N VAL A 578 -19.16 -42.43 19.24
CA VAL A 578 -18.91 -40.97 19.15
C VAL A 578 -20.20 -40.13 19.02
N LYS A 579 -21.38 -40.67 19.36
CA LYS A 579 -22.67 -39.97 19.16
C LYS A 579 -23.03 -38.97 20.26
N SER A 580 -22.43 -39.09 21.44
CA SER A 580 -22.76 -38.27 22.61
C SER A 580 -21.53 -38.12 23.49
N PHE A 581 -20.98 -36.92 23.57
CA PHE A 581 -19.85 -36.58 24.41
C PHE A 581 -20.33 -36.01 25.76
N THR A 582 -19.55 -36.24 26.81
CA THR A 582 -19.77 -35.72 28.16
C THR A 582 -18.53 -34.97 28.62
N LYS A 583 -18.68 -33.70 28.98
CA LYS A 583 -17.64 -32.88 29.63
C LYS A 583 -17.12 -33.54 30.91
N LEU A 584 -15.81 -33.70 31.00
CA LEU A 584 -15.10 -34.26 32.17
C LEU A 584 -14.52 -33.17 33.07
N GLY A 585 -14.13 -32.04 32.48
CA GLY A 585 -13.53 -30.91 33.18
C GLY A 585 -13.17 -29.78 32.22
N GLU A 586 -12.52 -28.77 32.78
CA GLU A 586 -12.04 -27.56 32.10
C GLU A 586 -10.54 -27.41 32.36
N VAL A 587 -9.82 -26.82 31.39
CA VAL A 587 -8.44 -26.37 31.53
C VAL A 587 -8.38 -24.94 30.99
N GLU A 588 -8.02 -23.98 31.85
CA GLU A 588 -7.87 -22.56 31.48
C GLU A 588 -6.89 -22.41 30.31
N GLY A 589 -7.24 -21.54 29.35
CA GLY A 589 -6.35 -21.13 28.27
C GLY A 589 -5.37 -20.04 28.71
N ILE A 590 -4.49 -19.63 27.79
CA ILE A 590 -3.60 -18.47 27.99
C ILE A 590 -4.26 -17.16 27.54
N GLY A 591 -5.40 -17.23 26.82
CA GLY A 591 -6.12 -16.08 26.29
C GLY A 591 -5.53 -15.60 24.97
N TYR A 592 -4.28 -15.12 25.02
CA TYR A 592 -3.59 -14.53 23.87
C TYR A 592 -2.11 -14.94 23.90
N THR A 593 -1.69 -15.77 22.93
CA THR A 593 -0.28 -16.15 22.76
C THR A 593 0.00 -16.56 21.31
N ASP A 594 1.06 -16.01 20.72
CA ASP A 594 1.62 -16.49 19.45
C ASP A 594 2.68 -17.59 19.67
N ASP A 595 3.01 -17.92 20.92
CA ASP A 595 3.89 -19.02 21.30
C ASP A 595 3.10 -20.33 21.52
N ARG A 596 3.65 -21.44 21.03
CA ARG A 596 3.15 -22.82 21.27
C ARG A 596 2.89 -23.06 22.76
N SER A 597 1.72 -23.62 23.06
CA SER A 597 1.30 -23.92 24.42
C SER A 597 0.88 -25.38 24.58
N ASP A 598 1.44 -26.06 25.59
CA ASP A 598 1.29 -27.51 25.83
C ASP A 598 0.43 -27.80 27.07
N TYR A 599 -0.56 -28.67 26.92
CA TYR A 599 -1.58 -28.96 27.94
C TYR A 599 -1.79 -30.46 28.16
N SER A 600 -2.33 -30.83 29.33
CA SER A 600 -2.74 -32.21 29.60
C SER A 600 -3.87 -32.32 30.63
N PHE A 601 -4.64 -33.40 30.56
CA PHE A 601 -5.75 -33.73 31.43
C PHE A 601 -5.77 -35.23 31.76
N LYS A 602 -5.94 -35.59 33.05
CA LYS A 602 -6.08 -36.98 33.51
C LYS A 602 -7.54 -37.37 33.70
N ASP A 603 -8.05 -38.27 32.87
CA ASP A 603 -9.32 -38.95 33.10
C ASP A 603 -9.12 -40.20 33.98
N ASN A 604 -9.67 -40.13 35.19
CA ASN A 604 -9.58 -41.17 36.22
C ASN A 604 -10.84 -42.06 36.28
N ASP A 605 -11.96 -41.64 35.68
CA ASP A 605 -13.27 -42.30 35.80
C ASP A 605 -13.55 -43.19 34.59
N LEU A 606 -12.58 -44.02 34.24
CA LEU A 606 -12.61 -44.91 33.08
C LEU A 606 -13.56 -46.10 33.23
N PRO A 607 -14.26 -46.54 32.16
CA PRO A 607 -15.17 -47.67 32.21
C PRO A 607 -14.45 -48.97 32.62
N LEU A 608 -15.02 -49.64 33.61
CA LEU A 608 -14.42 -50.82 34.25
C LEU A 608 -14.60 -52.11 33.44
N ARG A 609 -15.54 -52.10 32.48
CA ARG A 609 -15.73 -53.15 31.46
C ARG A 609 -14.67 -53.12 30.35
N GLY A 610 -13.78 -52.13 30.35
CA GLY A 610 -12.97 -51.79 29.18
C GLY A 610 -13.81 -51.10 28.10
N GLY A 611 -13.27 -51.02 26.88
CA GLY A 611 -13.97 -50.47 25.72
C GLY A 611 -13.06 -49.57 24.87
N MET A 612 -13.68 -48.74 24.03
CA MET A 612 -13.03 -47.57 23.45
C MET A 612 -13.46 -46.32 24.22
N ALA A 613 -12.50 -45.50 24.65
CA ALA A 613 -12.76 -44.13 25.08
C ALA A 613 -12.36 -43.19 23.94
N TYR A 614 -13.26 -42.29 23.57
CA TYR A 614 -13.04 -41.26 22.56
C TYR A 614 -13.03 -39.90 23.24
N TYR A 615 -12.03 -39.08 22.95
CA TYR A 615 -11.87 -37.75 23.52
C TYR A 615 -11.86 -36.69 22.42
N ARG A 616 -12.38 -35.51 22.76
CA ARG A 616 -12.20 -34.28 21.99
C ARG A 616 -12.09 -33.11 22.96
N LEU A 617 -11.49 -32.03 22.50
CA LEU A 617 -11.48 -30.75 23.18
C LEU A 617 -12.57 -29.88 22.57
N LYS A 618 -13.22 -29.07 23.40
CA LYS A 618 -14.03 -27.94 22.98
C LYS A 618 -13.33 -26.67 23.49
N GLN A 619 -12.64 -25.95 22.62
CA GLN A 619 -12.13 -24.63 22.96
C GLN A 619 -13.30 -23.67 23.08
N VAL A 620 -13.28 -22.79 24.09
CA VAL A 620 -14.30 -21.77 24.33
C VAL A 620 -13.61 -20.42 24.51
N ASP A 621 -14.03 -19.44 23.73
CA ASP A 621 -13.44 -18.11 23.72
C ASP A 621 -14.15 -17.17 24.73
N PHE A 622 -13.56 -16.02 25.06
CA PHE A 622 -14.17 -15.05 26.01
C PHE A 622 -15.56 -14.53 25.58
N SER A 623 -15.87 -14.62 24.28
CA SER A 623 -17.18 -14.33 23.70
C SER A 623 -18.25 -15.41 23.95
N GLY A 624 -17.84 -16.62 24.34
CA GLY A 624 -18.70 -17.81 24.43
C GLY A 624 -18.84 -18.60 23.11
N THR A 625 -18.20 -18.15 22.02
CA THR A 625 -17.98 -18.95 20.81
C THR A 625 -17.12 -20.18 21.15
N TYR A 626 -17.23 -21.25 20.37
CA TYR A 626 -16.48 -22.48 20.61
C TYR A 626 -16.18 -23.28 19.33
N ALA A 627 -15.02 -23.95 19.34
CA ALA A 627 -14.56 -24.87 18.30
C ALA A 627 -14.23 -26.25 18.90
N TYR A 628 -14.16 -27.29 18.06
CA TYR A 628 -13.79 -28.64 18.50
C TYR A 628 -12.50 -29.13 17.85
N SER A 629 -11.68 -29.87 18.59
CA SER A 629 -10.54 -30.61 18.04
C SER A 629 -10.98 -31.84 17.22
N GLU A 630 -10.02 -32.48 16.56
CA GLU A 630 -10.18 -33.87 16.14
C GLU A 630 -10.54 -34.81 17.31
N ILE A 631 -11.15 -35.96 17.00
CA ILE A 631 -11.53 -36.99 17.98
C ILE A 631 -10.44 -38.07 18.03
N VAL A 632 -9.75 -38.19 19.17
CA VAL A 632 -8.79 -39.28 19.43
C VAL A 632 -9.46 -40.45 20.14
N GLY A 633 -9.05 -41.67 19.83
CA GLY A 633 -9.61 -42.91 20.40
C GLY A 633 -8.55 -43.78 21.04
N VAL A 634 -8.70 -44.09 22.33
CA VAL A 634 -7.81 -44.97 23.10
C VAL A 634 -8.55 -46.22 23.57
N ARG A 635 -7.87 -47.37 23.53
CA ARG A 635 -8.44 -48.66 23.93
C ARG A 635 -8.20 -48.91 25.41
N ILE A 636 -9.28 -49.00 26.19
CA ILE A 636 -9.24 -49.26 27.63
C ILE A 636 -9.37 -50.77 27.88
N PRO A 637 -8.39 -51.45 28.51
CA PRO A 637 -8.51 -52.87 28.85
C PRO A 637 -9.63 -53.15 29.86
N SER A 638 -10.34 -54.25 29.65
CA SER A 638 -11.31 -54.80 30.60
C SER A 638 -10.58 -55.38 31.83
N MET A 639 -11.00 -55.01 33.04
CA MET A 639 -10.49 -55.68 34.25
C MET A 639 -11.12 -57.08 34.35
N ASN A 640 -10.29 -58.10 34.60
CA ASN A 640 -10.79 -59.46 34.85
C ASN A 640 -11.50 -59.52 36.21
N VAL A 641 -12.83 -59.49 36.18
CA VAL A 641 -13.68 -59.67 37.38
C VAL A 641 -13.71 -61.14 37.73
N THR A 642 -12.96 -61.53 38.75
CA THR A 642 -13.06 -62.86 39.35
C THR A 642 -14.16 -62.86 40.42
N ASN A 643 -14.99 -63.91 40.43
CA ASN A 643 -16.06 -64.08 41.43
C ASN A 643 -15.61 -65.09 42.48
N GLY A 644 -15.52 -64.68 43.74
CA GLY A 644 -15.27 -65.54 44.89
C GLY A 644 -13.81 -65.84 45.19
N VAL A 645 -12.87 -64.94 44.85
CA VAL A 645 -11.47 -65.06 45.29
C VAL A 645 -11.31 -64.53 46.70
N TRP A 646 -12.01 -63.46 47.06
CA TRP A 646 -12.01 -62.85 48.39
C TRP A 646 -13.38 -62.93 49.06
N ARG A 647 -13.42 -62.79 50.39
CA ARG A 647 -14.66 -62.68 51.15
C ARG A 647 -14.51 -61.72 52.32
N ALA A 648 -15.46 -60.80 52.44
CA ALA A 648 -15.59 -59.92 53.59
C ALA A 648 -16.50 -60.57 54.65
N PHE A 649 -16.05 -60.67 55.90
CA PHE A 649 -16.83 -61.18 57.03
C PHE A 649 -16.48 -60.48 58.37
N PRO A 650 -17.39 -60.41 59.35
CA PRO A 650 -18.81 -60.75 59.24
C PRO A 650 -19.52 -59.82 58.24
N ASN A 651 -20.52 -60.35 57.54
CA ASN A 651 -21.34 -59.58 56.59
C ASN A 651 -22.78 -60.10 56.70
N PRO A 652 -23.74 -59.33 57.27
CA PRO A 652 -23.59 -57.95 57.74
C PRO A 652 -22.58 -57.77 58.90
N THR A 653 -21.97 -56.59 59.00
CA THR A 653 -21.09 -56.17 60.10
C THR A 653 -21.77 -55.10 60.96
N LYS A 654 -21.29 -54.90 62.19
CA LYS A 654 -21.60 -53.71 63.01
C LYS A 654 -20.58 -52.58 62.82
N GLY A 655 -19.68 -52.70 61.85
CA GLY A 655 -18.58 -51.77 61.57
C GLY A 655 -17.41 -51.85 62.57
N ASN A 656 -17.57 -52.44 63.75
CA ASN A 656 -16.51 -52.61 64.75
C ASN A 656 -15.46 -53.67 64.40
N LYS A 657 -15.73 -54.51 63.38
CA LYS A 657 -14.76 -55.44 62.78
C LYS A 657 -15.21 -55.83 61.38
N LEU A 658 -14.29 -55.80 60.42
CA LEU A 658 -14.41 -56.46 59.13
C LEU A 658 -13.07 -57.11 58.79
N THR A 659 -13.11 -58.35 58.31
CA THR A 659 -11.96 -59.06 57.77
C THR A 659 -12.25 -59.41 56.33
N ILE A 660 -11.35 -59.06 55.43
CA ILE A 660 -11.31 -59.62 54.08
C ILE A 660 -10.27 -60.75 54.11
N ASP A 661 -10.63 -61.90 53.55
CA ASP A 661 -9.74 -63.07 53.49
C ASP A 661 -9.86 -63.81 52.16
N LEU A 662 -8.84 -64.59 51.84
CA LEU A 662 -8.66 -65.29 50.57
C LEU A 662 -9.41 -66.62 50.58
N VAL A 663 -10.41 -66.75 49.71
CA VAL A 663 -11.21 -67.97 49.52
C VAL A 663 -10.56 -68.90 48.49
N ASN A 664 -9.97 -68.35 47.42
CA ASN A 664 -9.29 -69.15 46.39
C ASN A 664 -7.79 -68.85 46.35
N ALA A 665 -7.00 -69.66 47.06
CA ALA A 665 -5.55 -69.53 47.14
C ALA A 665 -4.80 -69.80 45.82
N GLN A 666 -5.45 -70.29 44.77
CA GLN A 666 -4.84 -70.43 43.44
C GLN A 666 -4.85 -69.12 42.62
N GLU A 667 -5.65 -68.12 43.03
CA GLU A 667 -5.87 -66.89 42.28
C GLU A 667 -5.02 -65.70 42.75
N TYR A 668 -4.17 -65.90 43.76
CA TYR A 668 -3.31 -64.90 44.39
C TYR A 668 -1.89 -65.44 44.54
N THR A 669 -0.91 -64.79 43.93
CA THR A 669 0.51 -65.18 43.95
C THR A 669 1.39 -64.18 44.71
N ASN A 670 0.91 -63.71 45.87
CA ASN A 670 1.58 -62.73 46.75
C ASN A 670 1.78 -61.33 46.15
N GLU A 671 0.84 -60.88 45.30
CA GLU A 671 0.82 -59.52 44.76
C GLU A 671 0.51 -58.48 45.86
N LYS A 672 0.87 -57.20 45.63
CA LYS A 672 0.44 -56.11 46.54
C LYS A 672 -1.10 -56.02 46.51
N ILE A 673 -1.72 -56.00 47.69
CA ILE A 673 -3.16 -55.83 47.85
C ILE A 673 -3.47 -54.38 48.22
N THR A 674 -4.43 -53.76 47.53
CA THR A 674 -5.05 -52.50 47.95
C THR A 674 -6.58 -52.64 47.95
N ALA A 675 -7.27 -51.76 48.67
CA ALA A 675 -8.72 -51.75 48.69
C ALA A 675 -9.28 -50.33 48.57
N ARG A 676 -10.45 -50.16 47.94
CA ARG A 676 -11.18 -48.90 47.89
C ARG A 676 -12.58 -49.10 48.45
N LEU A 677 -12.91 -48.37 49.50
CA LEU A 677 -14.24 -48.35 50.10
C LEU A 677 -15.09 -47.31 49.37
N VAL A 678 -16.22 -47.72 48.81
CA VAL A 678 -17.14 -46.87 48.03
C VAL A 678 -18.54 -46.93 48.63
N SER A 679 -19.14 -45.77 48.89
CA SER A 679 -20.56 -45.64 49.26
C SER A 679 -21.07 -44.23 48.94
N SER A 680 -22.35 -44.11 48.56
CA SER A 680 -23.01 -42.82 48.34
C SER A 680 -23.05 -41.91 49.58
N LEU A 681 -22.80 -42.46 50.77
CA LEU A 681 -22.77 -41.73 52.05
C LEU A 681 -21.37 -41.22 52.44
N VAL A 682 -20.30 -41.73 51.82
CA VAL A 682 -18.89 -41.48 52.25
C VAL A 682 -17.97 -41.16 51.07
N GLY A 683 -18.48 -41.17 49.83
CA GLY A 683 -17.68 -41.04 48.62
C GLY A 683 -16.84 -42.29 48.36
N SER A 684 -15.59 -42.10 47.93
CA SER A 684 -14.62 -43.19 47.76
C SER A 684 -13.36 -42.93 48.58
N SER A 685 -12.90 -43.95 49.32
CA SER A 685 -11.70 -43.89 50.16
C SER A 685 -10.75 -45.01 49.79
N LEU A 686 -9.58 -44.67 49.25
CA LEU A 686 -8.49 -45.62 49.04
C LEU A 686 -7.87 -46.04 50.38
N ILE A 687 -7.52 -47.32 50.51
CA ILE A 687 -6.94 -47.95 51.70
C ILE A 687 -5.82 -48.90 51.25
N GLU A 688 -4.61 -48.64 51.73
CA GLU A 688 -3.44 -49.48 51.48
C GLU A 688 -2.90 -50.12 52.76
N GLY A 689 -2.28 -51.29 52.62
CA GLY A 689 -1.54 -51.98 53.67
C GLY A 689 -0.51 -52.94 53.08
N LYS A 690 0.42 -53.41 53.91
CA LYS A 690 1.51 -54.31 53.49
C LYS A 690 1.05 -55.76 53.30
N ASN A 691 -0.17 -56.08 53.73
CA ASN A 691 -0.82 -57.38 53.63
C ASN A 691 -2.34 -57.23 53.85
N ILE A 692 -3.12 -58.27 53.54
CA ILE A 692 -4.59 -58.26 53.67
C ILE A 692 -5.10 -57.97 55.09
N ARG A 693 -4.32 -58.32 56.12
CA ARG A 693 -4.68 -58.07 57.52
C ARG A 693 -4.60 -56.58 57.85
N GLU A 694 -3.53 -55.89 57.45
CA GLU A 694 -3.42 -54.43 57.64
C GLU A 694 -4.50 -53.68 56.84
N VAL A 695 -4.84 -54.17 55.63
CA VAL A 695 -5.96 -53.63 54.82
C VAL A 695 -7.31 -53.85 55.53
N SER A 696 -7.54 -55.03 56.12
CA SER A 696 -8.74 -55.36 56.89
C SER A 696 -8.90 -54.54 58.18
N GLU A 697 -7.79 -54.30 58.89
CA GLU A 697 -7.76 -53.48 60.10
C GLU A 697 -8.15 -52.03 59.74
N LYS A 698 -7.53 -51.42 58.71
CA LYS A 698 -7.89 -50.07 58.25
C LYS A 698 -9.31 -49.95 57.65
N LEU A 699 -9.80 -51.00 56.99
CA LEU A 699 -11.20 -51.07 56.53
C LEU A 699 -12.18 -51.13 57.70
N SER A 700 -11.83 -51.83 58.79
CA SER A 700 -12.61 -51.85 60.03
C SER A 700 -12.70 -50.45 60.62
N ASP A 701 -11.58 -49.76 60.80
CA ASP A 701 -11.54 -48.40 61.38
C ASP A 701 -12.39 -47.42 60.55
N LYS A 702 -12.25 -47.46 59.22
CA LYS A 702 -13.02 -46.59 58.31
C LYS A 702 -14.52 -46.91 58.34
N LEU A 703 -14.90 -48.18 58.39
CA LEU A 703 -16.31 -48.60 58.50
C LEU A 703 -16.89 -48.33 59.89
N GLN A 704 -16.10 -48.36 60.96
CA GLN A 704 -16.55 -48.00 62.30
C GLN A 704 -17.00 -46.54 62.33
N ALA A 705 -16.20 -45.64 61.77
CA ALA A 705 -16.48 -44.20 61.65
C ALA A 705 -17.56 -43.82 60.60
N SER A 706 -17.96 -44.75 59.73
CA SER A 706 -18.95 -44.49 58.68
C SER A 706 -20.40 -44.76 59.15
N PRO A 707 -21.44 -44.17 58.52
CA PRO A 707 -22.85 -44.46 58.85
C PRO A 707 -23.26 -45.93 58.60
N ASN A 708 -24.42 -46.34 59.10
CA ASN A 708 -25.03 -47.60 58.70
C ASN A 708 -25.52 -47.53 57.25
N GLY A 709 -25.44 -48.65 56.52
CA GLY A 709 -25.78 -48.68 55.09
C GLY A 709 -24.99 -49.71 54.28
N LEU A 710 -25.18 -49.68 52.96
CA LEU A 710 -24.46 -50.53 52.01
C LEU A 710 -23.14 -49.88 51.58
N TYR A 711 -22.10 -50.70 51.58
CA TYR A 711 -20.75 -50.37 51.12
C TYR A 711 -20.32 -51.36 50.05
N ILE A 712 -19.55 -50.88 49.07
CA ILE A 712 -18.82 -51.71 48.13
C ILE A 712 -17.33 -51.58 48.47
N ILE A 713 -16.64 -52.70 48.65
CA ILE A 713 -15.19 -52.72 48.77
C ILE A 713 -14.63 -53.31 47.48
N GLU A 714 -13.91 -52.49 46.73
CA GLU A 714 -13.14 -52.89 45.56
C GLU A 714 -11.80 -53.43 46.08
N VAL A 715 -11.48 -54.72 45.86
CA VAL A 715 -10.22 -55.35 46.30
C VAL A 715 -9.36 -55.59 45.06
N TYR A 716 -8.12 -55.09 45.06
CA TYR A 716 -7.18 -55.13 43.94
C TYR A 716 -5.95 -55.96 44.30
N TRP A 717 -5.50 -56.83 43.39
CA TRP A 717 -4.24 -57.57 43.51
C TRP A 717 -3.71 -57.94 42.13
N GLY A 718 -2.47 -57.54 41.81
CA GLY A 718 -1.96 -57.60 40.44
C GLY A 718 -2.90 -56.88 39.46
N GLU A 719 -3.23 -57.51 38.34
CA GLU A 719 -4.22 -57.01 37.36
C GLU A 719 -5.68 -57.39 37.72
N LYS A 720 -5.91 -58.09 38.82
CA LYS A 720 -7.23 -58.65 39.19
C LYS A 720 -7.96 -57.73 40.17
N ARG A 721 -9.30 -57.75 40.09
CA ARG A 721 -10.17 -57.06 41.06
C ARG A 721 -11.47 -57.82 41.32
N GLU A 722 -11.92 -57.75 42.56
CA GLU A 722 -13.23 -58.24 43.01
C GLU A 722 -14.02 -57.15 43.78
N TYR A 723 -15.36 -57.26 43.80
CA TYR A 723 -16.26 -56.33 44.49
C TYR A 723 -16.99 -57.02 45.65
N LEU A 724 -16.66 -56.65 46.88
CA LEU A 724 -17.28 -57.20 48.08
C LEU A 724 -18.36 -56.23 48.58
N LYS A 725 -19.63 -56.61 48.39
CA LYS A 725 -20.79 -55.87 48.94
C LYS A 725 -20.91 -56.14 50.43
N VAL A 726 -20.72 -55.13 51.27
CA VAL A 726 -20.77 -55.22 52.73
C VAL A 726 -21.90 -54.36 53.28
N LEU A 727 -22.78 -54.96 54.09
CA LEU A 727 -23.83 -54.25 54.79
C LEU A 727 -23.38 -53.92 56.22
N LYS A 728 -23.43 -52.65 56.62
CA LYS A 728 -23.26 -52.23 58.02
C LYS A 728 -24.62 -51.95 58.68
N ASN A 729 -24.87 -52.65 59.79
CA ASN A 729 -26.07 -52.58 60.65
C ASN A 729 -25.75 -52.01 62.03
#